data_AF-A0A9W9NMU9-F1
#
_entry.id   AF-A0A9W9NMU9-F1
#
_cell.length_a   1.000
_cell.length_b   1.000
_cell.length_c   1.000
_cell.angle_alpha   90.00
_cell.angle_beta   90.00
_cell.angle_gamma   90.00
#
_symmetry.space_group_name_H-M   'P 1'
#
loop_
_entity.id
_entity.type
_entity.pdbx_description
1 polymer ?
#
loop_
_entity_poly.entity_id
_entity_poly.type
_entity_poly.pdbx_seq_one_letter_code
_entity_poly.pdbx_strand_id
1 'polypeptide(L)'
;MGLLVHLATLSQLVALVTASSSHIVTDPYIASQWNACPSTCNSGDSSHWDYYSNIRILKTCDEPMLLNFAVHNPIRNQSNPGLLACSLSVDNTLEPTKVQVEAADTKQYTAKDVELEVASRGDEASQYTPHAEAAAKLVKAQFDHAGGENSTIAFGYSNGVALGAYIGSAIERENGIIASFVEQLRKGELSSSGSMMQVCDVTRSSAYTVGVVSEASLDNKEALSAVQEAIATWNSGDCVQGYKNSRKSQTTVGQIIQPSGNSSYISPHAKAHAKRSHSHSGLHSRAKCRTIQLTTEHGCTELAATCGISPADFTKYNPSSTLCGNLKKGQHVCCSAGTRPDFAPKPNKDGTCATYKINNGDRCSEIAAARDITVDDINDWNKKTWGWQGCGNLPPNGHICVSSGDPPMPASVPNAVCGPQVNGTKRPDNWDDISILNPCPLNACCDTWGQCGITHEFCTKTNSTTGAPGTAEKDTNGCISNCGIYIKMNTDSPDEPATLAYYEAFNNQRPCLNLDPQAIMTLEVTGGETGSFAIDFAYSYIHFAFANITEDFQVDVGTVKDEFENFKKLSKPKDPAGDEINQGKVLSFGGWSFSTDLDSYAIFRKGVTDAQRSQFASNVVNFAEDNNLDGLDFDWETFGAPDIPGIPHGDPGDGERYLNFLNEVRDKLPSEKTVSVAVPASYWYLKGFPIKKISDVVDYIVFMTYDLHGQWDWDRPNGSDGCDGGSCLRSHVNQTETALAFAMITKAGVPNNKIFGGVASYGRSFGMADPSCHGPTCKFTGPKSGARPGECTKTAGYIANAEIKEWLDDENEKITTYYDEKSASVISYSENGTWVAYSSKANRTSRLEDWWYNGHFAGTALWALDLTEFVSEDDDGKRLETIYPTNCTRSFHNMDDLEAATGIDDYCMNIYLMQAMSGNLTASLIKYQEILDDDYDKKFGWYEEAVRKSAPLNLQSFLKANDTKYFDCVQSGDTDGHKNHTGKGCVHDRELGISVDVYWSVHDKEQFERDLAAKTGISSKWLRWDMDSETYHDSYSGNEGSTINYGKPWMKKDYTIDNPKDTISKRLPNITAFHENLDFTIGLANYSLYSGDTSDVVDGASTLVFMVSSAVTSMSRVDDIGEDYEEQKIINAILWFVTGVLFLIPGLEEGAELLELGTLAASLRLIGTAGDVGVGVYDVVNIKENGPAAVLGLLLSGAGALSMLKAPEGFANAARARRAISATHIDALGTEVKGGMGQVEKMIKRCY
;
A
#
# COMPACT_ATOMS: atom_id res chain seq x y z
N MET A 1 2.50 -60.44 33.68
CA MET A 1 3.49 -59.38 33.47
C MET A 1 3.33 -58.61 32.14
N GLY A 2 2.49 -59.08 31.21
CA GLY A 2 2.05 -58.33 30.02
C GLY A 2 0.72 -57.58 30.17
N LEU A 3 0.24 -57.31 31.39
CA LEU A 3 -1.02 -56.58 31.65
C LEU A 3 -0.84 -55.20 32.30
N LEU A 4 0.39 -54.83 32.69
CA LEU A 4 0.72 -53.55 33.33
C LEU A 4 1.23 -52.48 32.34
N VAL A 5 1.51 -52.86 31.09
CA VAL A 5 1.94 -51.94 30.03
C VAL A 5 0.76 -51.33 29.24
N HIS A 6 -0.46 -51.84 29.43
CA HIS A 6 -1.68 -51.31 28.79
C HIS A 6 -2.52 -50.35 29.66
N LEU A 7 -2.08 -50.05 30.89
CA LEU A 7 -2.77 -49.09 31.77
C LEU A 7 -2.10 -47.70 31.81
N ALA A 8 -0.88 -47.55 31.27
CA ALA A 8 -0.21 -46.25 31.13
C ALA A 8 -0.61 -45.49 29.84
N THR A 9 -1.19 -46.18 28.85
CA THR A 9 -1.62 -45.57 27.58
C THR A 9 -3.09 -45.14 27.55
N LEU A 10 -3.88 -45.41 28.60
CA LEU A 10 -5.28 -44.96 28.70
C LEU A 10 -5.51 -43.78 29.66
N SER A 11 -4.53 -43.41 30.49
CA SER A 11 -4.64 -42.26 31.41
C SER A 11 -4.19 -40.93 30.81
N GLN A 12 -3.48 -40.94 29.67
CA GLN A 12 -3.14 -39.71 28.93
C GLN A 12 -4.17 -39.31 27.87
N LEU A 13 -5.12 -40.17 27.50
CA LEU A 13 -6.21 -39.82 26.57
C LEU A 13 -7.46 -39.22 27.26
N VAL A 14 -7.56 -39.28 28.59
CA VAL A 14 -8.68 -38.67 29.34
C VAL A 14 -8.32 -37.31 29.95
N ALA A 15 -7.03 -37.01 30.11
CA ALA A 15 -6.56 -35.66 30.49
C ALA A 15 -6.57 -34.66 29.31
N LEU A 16 -6.64 -35.15 28.06
CA LEU A 16 -6.74 -34.32 26.85
C LEU A 16 -8.18 -34.02 26.40
N VAL A 17 -9.20 -34.59 27.05
CA VAL A 17 -10.62 -34.38 26.70
C VAL A 17 -11.41 -33.66 27.82
N THR A 18 -10.76 -33.29 28.92
CA THR A 18 -11.41 -32.51 30.01
C THR A 18 -10.76 -31.15 30.29
N ALA A 19 -9.82 -30.71 29.44
CA ALA A 19 -9.27 -29.35 29.46
C ALA A 19 -9.80 -28.45 28.32
N SER A 20 -10.95 -28.80 27.72
CA SER A 20 -11.65 -27.94 26.73
C SER A 20 -12.85 -27.23 27.37
N SER A 21 -12.67 -26.66 28.56
CA SER A 21 -13.64 -25.75 29.20
C SER A 21 -12.95 -24.83 30.19
N SER A 22 -11.91 -24.15 29.72
CA SER A 22 -11.48 -22.89 30.30
C SER A 22 -11.30 -21.91 29.16
N HIS A 23 -12.33 -21.12 28.89
CA HIS A 23 -12.20 -19.90 28.11
C HIS A 23 -11.20 -19.01 28.84
N ILE A 24 -9.92 -19.08 28.45
CA ILE A 24 -8.91 -18.12 28.87
C ILE A 24 -8.79 -17.15 27.70
N VAL A 25 -9.60 -16.10 27.75
CA VAL A 25 -9.27 -14.83 27.10
C VAL A 25 -9.42 -13.78 28.19
N THR A 26 -8.28 -13.27 28.65
CA THR A 26 -8.22 -12.08 29.52
C THR A 26 -7.13 -11.12 29.05
N ASP A 27 -7.10 -10.85 27.74
CA ASP A 27 -6.58 -9.60 27.18
C ASP A 27 -7.68 -9.00 26.26
N PRO A 28 -8.25 -7.82 26.58
CA PRO A 28 -9.26 -7.16 25.78
C PRO A 28 -8.86 -6.90 24.31
N TYR A 29 -7.56 -6.92 24.00
CA TYR A 29 -7.02 -6.47 22.72
C TYR A 29 -6.85 -7.60 21.69
N ILE A 30 -6.54 -8.83 22.12
CA ILE A 30 -6.66 -10.02 21.24
C ILE A 30 -8.15 -10.33 21.01
N ALA A 31 -8.99 -10.01 22.01
CA ALA A 31 -10.42 -10.26 21.97
C ALA A 31 -11.18 -9.35 21.00
N SER A 32 -10.81 -8.06 20.92
CA SER A 32 -11.55 -7.10 20.09
C SER A 32 -11.27 -7.21 18.61
N GLN A 33 -10.13 -7.78 18.24
CA GLN A 33 -9.70 -7.79 16.87
C GLN A 33 -10.01 -9.17 16.24
N TRP A 34 -9.33 -10.25 16.56
CA TRP A 34 -9.20 -11.29 15.52
C TRP A 34 -9.30 -12.74 16.04
N ASN A 35 -9.74 -13.01 17.30
CA ASN A 35 -10.03 -14.39 17.77
C ASN A 35 -10.90 -14.55 19.04
N ALA A 36 -11.66 -13.54 19.49
CA ALA A 36 -12.70 -13.77 20.52
C ALA A 36 -14.08 -13.37 20.02
N CYS A 37 -15.09 -14.07 20.54
CA CYS A 37 -16.45 -13.59 20.49
C CYS A 37 -16.55 -12.17 21.08
N PRO A 38 -17.50 -11.35 20.59
CA PRO A 38 -17.80 -10.06 21.20
C PRO A 38 -18.01 -10.17 22.71
N SER A 39 -17.85 -9.06 23.42
CA SER A 39 -18.16 -9.00 24.85
C SER A 39 -19.57 -9.53 25.15
N THR A 40 -19.72 -10.12 26.34
CA THR A 40 -20.98 -10.76 26.73
C THR A 40 -22.12 -9.74 26.74
N CYS A 41 -23.29 -10.13 26.21
CA CYS A 41 -24.49 -9.30 26.24
C CYS A 41 -24.98 -9.09 27.68
N ASN A 42 -24.61 -7.96 28.29
CA ASN A 42 -25.07 -7.58 29.63
C ASN A 42 -26.50 -7.00 29.65
N SER A 43 -26.98 -6.51 28.51
CA SER A 43 -28.34 -6.00 28.33
C SER A 43 -28.74 -6.03 26.85
N GLY A 44 -30.05 -5.90 26.57
CA GLY A 44 -30.58 -5.71 25.21
C GLY A 44 -30.32 -4.33 24.60
N ASP A 45 -29.71 -3.39 25.33
CA ASP A 45 -29.29 -2.08 24.82
C ASP A 45 -27.92 -2.16 24.16
N SER A 46 -27.89 -1.88 22.86
CA SER A 46 -26.69 -1.87 22.03
C SER A 46 -25.70 -0.71 22.29
N SER A 47 -26.02 0.23 23.18
CA SER A 47 -25.14 1.36 23.51
C SER A 47 -23.79 0.97 24.10
N HIS A 48 -23.67 -0.27 24.59
CA HIS A 48 -22.47 -0.82 25.20
C HIS A 48 -21.97 -2.08 24.50
N TRP A 49 -22.41 -2.34 23.27
CA TRP A 49 -21.93 -3.47 22.47
C TRP A 49 -20.63 -3.11 21.75
N ASP A 50 -19.83 -4.12 21.42
CA ASP A 50 -18.59 -3.92 20.68
C ASP A 50 -18.89 -3.56 19.23
N TYR A 51 -18.10 -2.67 18.65
CA TYR A 51 -18.25 -2.25 17.27
C TYR A 51 -17.21 -2.92 16.37
N TYR A 52 -17.65 -3.44 15.24
CA TYR A 52 -16.80 -4.06 14.23
C TYR A 52 -16.96 -3.34 12.90
N SER A 53 -15.85 -3.06 12.22
CA SER A 53 -15.83 -2.38 10.91
C SER A 53 -16.16 -3.33 9.75
N ASN A 54 -16.27 -4.62 10.01
CA ASN A 54 -16.64 -5.64 9.02
C ASN A 54 -17.39 -6.81 9.69
N ILE A 55 -17.97 -7.69 8.87
CA ILE A 55 -18.74 -8.86 9.31
C ILE A 55 -17.90 -10.14 9.51
N ARG A 56 -16.56 -10.07 9.48
CA ARG A 56 -15.71 -11.28 9.65
C ARG A 56 -15.89 -11.92 11.03
N ILE A 57 -16.24 -11.11 12.04
CA ILE A 57 -16.57 -11.57 13.40
C ILE A 57 -17.62 -12.69 13.41
N LEU A 58 -18.53 -12.70 12.42
CA LEU A 58 -19.56 -13.72 12.28
C LEU A 58 -18.98 -15.11 11.97
N LYS A 59 -17.82 -15.21 11.32
CA LYS A 59 -17.17 -16.50 11.05
C LYS A 59 -16.26 -16.96 12.21
N THR A 60 -15.75 -16.03 13.01
CA THR A 60 -14.72 -16.32 14.02
C THR A 60 -15.28 -16.58 15.41
N CYS A 61 -16.51 -16.14 15.68
CA CYS A 61 -17.21 -16.43 16.92
C CYS A 61 -18.14 -17.63 16.76
N ASP A 62 -17.94 -18.66 17.59
CA ASP A 62 -18.76 -19.86 17.66
C ASP A 62 -19.99 -19.69 18.57
N GLU A 63 -20.04 -18.64 19.39
CA GLU A 63 -21.18 -18.29 20.22
C GLU A 63 -22.31 -17.59 19.42
N PRO A 64 -23.58 -17.81 19.80
CA PRO A 64 -24.68 -16.97 19.33
C PRO A 64 -24.49 -15.49 19.69
N MET A 65 -24.79 -14.61 18.75
CA MET A 65 -24.59 -13.16 18.88
C MET A 65 -25.88 -12.38 18.66
N LEU A 66 -26.04 -11.28 19.40
CA LEU A 66 -26.98 -10.21 19.05
C LEU A 66 -26.26 -9.17 18.18
N LEU A 67 -26.95 -8.66 17.17
CA LEU A 67 -26.39 -7.71 16.21
C LEU A 67 -27.22 -6.42 16.17
N ASN A 68 -26.56 -5.28 15.95
CA ASN A 68 -27.25 -4.03 15.63
C ASN A 68 -26.52 -3.27 14.52
N PHE A 69 -27.27 -2.88 13.49
CA PHE A 69 -26.82 -2.12 12.35
C PHE A 69 -28.00 -1.37 11.71
N ALA A 70 -27.71 -0.38 10.87
CA ALA A 70 -28.74 0.45 10.23
C ALA A 70 -29.54 -0.35 9.19
N VAL A 71 -30.85 -0.44 9.38
CA VAL A 71 -31.77 -1.16 8.47
C VAL A 71 -31.82 -0.55 7.07
N HIS A 72 -31.67 0.77 6.96
CA HIS A 72 -31.80 1.50 5.70
C HIS A 72 -30.50 1.63 4.91
N ASN A 73 -29.40 1.04 5.39
CA ASN A 73 -28.11 1.05 4.72
C ASN A 73 -27.82 -0.35 4.17
N PRO A 74 -28.10 -0.64 2.88
CA PRO A 74 -28.02 -2.00 2.35
C PRO A 74 -26.61 -2.60 2.52
N ILE A 75 -26.50 -3.68 3.29
CA ILE A 75 -25.26 -4.43 3.55
C ILE A 75 -24.71 -5.00 2.25
N ARG A 76 -25.59 -5.45 1.37
CA ARG A 76 -25.25 -6.01 0.06
C ARG A 76 -24.34 -5.09 -0.78
N ASN A 77 -24.52 -3.78 -0.66
CA ASN A 77 -23.84 -2.77 -1.47
C ASN A 77 -22.61 -2.13 -0.79
N GLN A 78 -22.23 -2.64 0.39
CA GLN A 78 -21.09 -2.17 1.17
C GLN A 78 -19.98 -3.21 1.13
N SER A 79 -18.75 -2.81 0.90
CA SER A 79 -17.60 -3.74 0.97
C SER A 79 -17.35 -4.17 2.41
N ASN A 80 -17.38 -3.21 3.35
CA ASN A 80 -17.15 -3.43 4.78
C ASN A 80 -18.33 -2.88 5.60
N PRO A 81 -19.42 -3.65 5.75
CA PRO A 81 -20.55 -3.26 6.58
C PRO A 81 -20.16 -3.32 8.05
N GLY A 82 -20.24 -2.19 8.75
CA GLY A 82 -20.01 -2.10 10.18
C GLY A 82 -21.22 -2.58 10.99
N LEU A 83 -20.98 -3.19 12.15
CA LEU A 83 -22.03 -3.66 13.06
C LEU A 83 -21.61 -3.56 14.53
N LEU A 84 -22.61 -3.41 15.40
CA LEU A 84 -22.46 -3.63 16.82
C LEU A 84 -22.82 -5.08 17.14
N ALA A 85 -22.03 -5.74 17.98
CA ALA A 85 -22.31 -7.10 18.44
C ALA A 85 -21.97 -7.32 19.91
N CYS A 86 -22.69 -8.25 20.51
CA CYS A 86 -22.36 -8.88 21.79
C CYS A 86 -22.65 -10.39 21.67
N SER A 87 -21.95 -11.23 22.43
CA SER A 87 -22.16 -12.69 22.42
C SER A 87 -22.83 -13.19 23.70
N LEU A 88 -23.40 -14.40 23.65
CA LEU A 88 -23.90 -15.11 24.82
C LEU A 88 -23.43 -16.56 24.77
N SER A 89 -22.64 -16.96 25.76
CA SER A 89 -22.29 -18.36 25.99
C SER A 89 -23.57 -19.19 26.24
N VAL A 90 -23.56 -20.45 25.80
CA VAL A 90 -24.73 -21.36 25.75
C VAL A 90 -25.42 -21.55 27.12
N ASP A 91 -24.72 -21.28 28.23
CA ASP A 91 -25.22 -21.44 29.61
C ASP A 91 -25.74 -20.14 30.26
N ASN A 92 -25.55 -18.96 29.64
CA ASN A 92 -25.94 -17.67 30.21
C ASN A 92 -27.29 -17.17 29.67
N THR A 93 -28.21 -16.85 30.58
CA THR A 93 -29.43 -16.09 30.29
C THR A 93 -29.18 -14.60 30.51
N LEU A 94 -29.69 -13.74 29.63
CA LEU A 94 -29.74 -12.28 29.87
C LEU A 94 -30.38 -11.99 31.23
N GLU A 95 -29.61 -11.46 32.18
CA GLU A 95 -30.08 -11.10 33.52
C GLU A 95 -30.98 -9.84 33.45
N PRO A 96 -32.19 -9.86 34.04
CA PRO A 96 -33.10 -8.71 33.99
C PRO A 96 -32.55 -7.56 34.85
N THR A 97 -32.05 -6.51 34.20
CA THR A 97 -31.77 -5.25 34.91
C THR A 97 -33.10 -4.67 35.37
N LYS A 98 -33.30 -4.53 36.69
CA LYS A 98 -34.47 -3.85 37.26
C LYS A 98 -34.48 -2.38 36.85
N VAL A 99 -35.06 -2.06 35.70
CA VAL A 99 -35.38 -0.68 35.35
C VAL A 99 -36.59 -0.28 36.20
N GLN A 100 -36.39 0.66 37.13
CA GLN A 100 -37.51 1.38 37.73
C GLN A 100 -38.14 2.24 36.63
N VAL A 101 -39.21 1.72 36.01
CA VAL A 101 -40.02 2.49 35.07
C VAL A 101 -40.81 3.51 35.88
N GLU A 102 -40.47 4.79 35.75
CA GLU A 102 -41.38 5.88 36.11
C GLU A 102 -42.69 5.69 35.33
N ALA A 103 -43.83 5.81 36.01
CA ALA A 103 -45.16 5.48 35.51
C ALA A 103 -45.48 6.19 34.17
N ALA A 104 -45.23 5.52 33.05
CA ALA A 104 -45.68 5.91 31.73
C ALA A 104 -47.15 5.49 31.53
N ASP A 105 -47.90 6.31 30.79
CA ASP A 105 -49.31 6.14 30.46
C ASP A 105 -49.59 4.69 29.99
N THR A 106 -50.48 3.98 30.68
CA THR A 106 -50.75 2.56 30.41
C THR A 106 -51.56 2.44 29.12
N LYS A 107 -50.90 2.18 27.99
CA LYS A 107 -51.57 1.89 26.71
C LYS A 107 -52.47 0.66 26.89
N GLN A 108 -53.77 0.83 26.64
CA GLN A 108 -54.71 -0.28 26.63
C GLN A 108 -54.67 -0.97 25.27
N TYR A 109 -54.55 -2.30 25.28
CA TYR A 109 -54.56 -3.15 24.09
C TYR A 109 -55.90 -3.89 23.97
N THR A 110 -56.31 -4.15 22.73
CA THR A 110 -57.44 -5.03 22.41
C THR A 110 -56.96 -6.19 21.56
N ALA A 111 -57.40 -7.39 21.91
CA ALA A 111 -57.22 -8.58 21.11
C ALA A 111 -57.88 -8.39 19.74
N LYS A 112 -57.09 -8.52 18.67
CA LYS A 112 -57.53 -8.45 17.28
C LYS A 112 -57.11 -9.71 16.54
N ASP A 113 -58.07 -10.33 15.86
CA ASP A 113 -57.79 -11.43 14.95
C ASP A 113 -57.09 -10.89 13.71
N VAL A 114 -55.96 -11.50 13.38
CA VAL A 114 -55.07 -11.14 12.27
C VAL A 114 -54.66 -12.39 11.50
N GLU A 115 -54.36 -12.23 10.22
CA GLU A 115 -53.82 -13.30 9.38
C GLU A 115 -52.30 -13.38 9.57
N LEU A 116 -51.84 -14.54 10.04
CA LEU A 116 -50.44 -14.90 10.15
C LEU A 116 -50.04 -15.74 8.95
N GLU A 117 -49.08 -15.24 8.20
CA GLU A 117 -48.43 -15.95 7.10
C GLU A 117 -47.15 -16.62 7.59
N VAL A 118 -46.99 -17.90 7.28
CA VAL A 118 -45.75 -18.68 7.45
C VAL A 118 -45.28 -19.11 6.07
N ALA A 119 -44.05 -18.80 5.69
CA ALA A 119 -43.52 -19.12 4.36
C ALA A 119 -42.05 -19.51 4.43
N SER A 120 -41.57 -20.24 3.42
CA SER A 120 -40.18 -20.72 3.35
C SER A 120 -39.58 -20.59 1.96
N ARG A 121 -38.26 -20.56 1.84
CA ARG A 121 -37.54 -20.54 0.55
C ARG A 121 -36.23 -21.31 0.65
N GLY A 122 -35.69 -21.65 -0.52
CA GLY A 122 -34.48 -22.45 -0.66
C GLY A 122 -34.69 -23.92 -0.30
N ASP A 123 -33.57 -24.64 -0.15
CA ASP A 123 -33.54 -26.09 0.06
C ASP A 123 -33.73 -26.48 1.53
N GLU A 124 -33.97 -27.77 1.78
CA GLU A 124 -34.00 -28.35 3.12
C GLU A 124 -32.61 -28.25 3.78
N ALA A 125 -32.58 -27.70 4.99
CA ALA A 125 -31.38 -27.22 5.66
C ALA A 125 -31.47 -27.48 7.18
N SER A 126 -31.98 -28.66 7.56
CA SER A 126 -32.25 -29.06 8.96
C SER A 126 -31.03 -28.98 9.89
N GLN A 127 -29.81 -29.07 9.34
CA GLN A 127 -28.55 -28.87 10.07
C GLN A 127 -28.41 -27.47 10.69
N TYR A 128 -29.09 -26.45 10.14
CA TYR A 128 -29.04 -25.07 10.63
C TYR A 128 -30.17 -24.75 11.63
N THR A 129 -31.17 -25.62 11.77
CA THR A 129 -32.32 -25.39 12.67
C THR A 129 -31.92 -25.13 14.14
N PRO A 130 -30.92 -25.83 14.73
CA PRO A 130 -30.46 -25.52 16.10
C PRO A 130 -29.87 -24.11 16.23
N HIS A 131 -29.17 -23.63 15.19
CA HIS A 131 -28.57 -22.31 15.15
C HIS A 131 -29.63 -21.21 14.96
N ALA A 132 -30.64 -21.48 14.12
CA ALA A 132 -31.83 -20.62 14.00
C ALA A 132 -32.58 -20.51 15.33
N GLU A 133 -32.74 -21.61 16.07
CA GLU A 133 -33.37 -21.62 17.40
C GLU A 133 -32.55 -20.78 18.40
N ALA A 134 -31.23 -20.92 18.41
CA ALA A 134 -30.34 -20.15 19.27
C ALA A 134 -30.45 -18.64 19.00
N ALA A 135 -30.32 -18.22 17.74
CA ALA A 135 -30.48 -16.82 17.34
C ALA A 135 -31.88 -16.27 17.67
N ALA A 136 -32.93 -17.08 17.49
CA ALA A 136 -34.31 -16.70 17.79
C ALA A 136 -34.54 -16.47 19.29
N LYS A 137 -33.93 -17.29 20.16
CA LYS A 137 -33.99 -17.12 21.62
C LYS A 137 -33.34 -15.81 22.06
N LEU A 138 -32.19 -15.47 21.48
CA LEU A 138 -31.51 -14.20 21.77
C LEU A 138 -32.37 -13.00 21.38
N VAL A 139 -32.88 -13.02 20.15
CA VAL A 139 -33.75 -11.97 19.61
C VAL A 139 -35.02 -11.84 20.45
N LYS A 140 -35.64 -12.95 20.86
CA LYS A 140 -36.79 -12.94 21.77
C LYS A 140 -36.43 -12.26 23.11
N ALA A 141 -35.31 -12.65 23.72
CA ALA A 141 -34.87 -12.08 24.98
C ALA A 141 -34.65 -10.56 24.86
N GLN A 142 -34.14 -10.05 23.73
CA GLN A 142 -34.03 -8.61 23.50
C GLN A 142 -35.39 -7.88 23.53
N PHE A 143 -36.45 -8.47 22.97
CA PHE A 143 -37.79 -7.87 23.00
C PHE A 143 -38.42 -7.86 24.39
N ASP A 144 -38.17 -8.90 25.19
CA ASP A 144 -38.67 -8.99 26.57
C ASP A 144 -38.07 -7.88 27.47
N HIS A 145 -36.92 -7.31 27.09
CA HIS A 145 -36.19 -6.29 27.86
C HIS A 145 -36.27 -4.86 27.29
N ALA A 146 -36.85 -4.67 26.10
CA ALA A 146 -36.91 -3.35 25.45
C ALA A 146 -38.01 -2.46 26.06
N GLY A 147 -37.64 -1.50 26.90
CA GLY A 147 -38.55 -0.45 27.38
C GLY A 147 -38.80 0.61 26.29
N GLY A 148 -40.07 0.90 25.97
CA GLY A 148 -40.43 2.06 25.14
C GLY A 148 -41.69 1.93 24.27
N GLU A 149 -42.15 3.08 23.79
CA GLU A 149 -43.39 3.29 23.03
C GLU A 149 -43.27 3.14 21.49
N ASN A 150 -42.08 2.80 20.97
CA ASN A 150 -41.74 2.79 19.55
C ASN A 150 -41.64 1.38 18.95
N SER A 151 -41.61 1.29 17.62
CA SER A 151 -41.30 0.06 16.89
C SER A 151 -39.94 -0.48 17.32
N THR A 152 -39.80 -1.81 17.41
CA THR A 152 -38.57 -2.46 17.88
C THR A 152 -38.05 -3.42 16.82
N ILE A 153 -36.74 -3.39 16.61
CA ILE A 153 -36.01 -4.18 15.62
C ILE A 153 -34.89 -4.90 16.36
N ALA A 154 -34.72 -6.19 16.09
CA ALA A 154 -33.69 -7.03 16.69
C ALA A 154 -33.10 -7.98 15.66
N PHE A 155 -31.78 -8.20 15.75
CA PHE A 155 -31.04 -9.12 14.89
C PHE A 155 -30.23 -10.10 15.74
N GLY A 156 -30.14 -11.35 15.28
CA GLY A 156 -29.33 -12.39 15.88
C GLY A 156 -28.56 -13.16 14.83
N TYR A 157 -27.45 -13.77 15.24
CA TYR A 157 -26.65 -14.63 14.39
C TYR A 157 -26.16 -15.86 15.16
N SER A 158 -26.11 -17.00 14.50
CA SER A 158 -25.43 -18.20 15.01
C SER A 158 -24.99 -19.05 13.82
N ASN A 159 -23.68 -19.33 13.72
CA ASN A 159 -23.06 -20.30 12.80
C ASN A 159 -23.73 -20.42 11.41
N GLY A 160 -23.63 -19.37 10.60
CA GLY A 160 -24.18 -19.30 9.24
C GLY A 160 -25.66 -18.94 9.14
N VAL A 161 -26.36 -18.75 10.27
CA VAL A 161 -27.77 -18.33 10.32
C VAL A 161 -27.89 -16.90 10.80
N ALA A 162 -28.47 -16.03 9.98
CA ALA A 162 -28.93 -14.71 10.38
C ALA A 162 -30.43 -14.74 10.71
N LEU A 163 -30.84 -14.03 11.74
CA LEU A 163 -32.24 -13.89 12.15
C LEU A 163 -32.58 -12.43 12.40
N GLY A 164 -33.77 -12.01 11.98
CA GLY A 164 -34.27 -10.66 12.24
C GLY A 164 -35.74 -10.70 12.65
N ALA A 165 -36.13 -9.75 13.49
CA ALA A 165 -37.52 -9.57 13.89
C ALA A 165 -37.91 -8.10 14.02
N TYR A 166 -39.17 -7.82 13.71
CA TYR A 166 -39.77 -6.49 13.72
C TYR A 166 -41.09 -6.52 14.50
N ILE A 167 -41.29 -5.57 15.40
CA ILE A 167 -42.57 -5.32 16.07
C ILE A 167 -42.94 -3.85 15.93
N GLY A 168 -44.06 -3.57 15.26
CA GLY A 168 -44.60 -2.21 15.08
C GLY A 168 -45.06 -1.58 16.40
N SER A 169 -45.04 -0.25 16.47
CA SER A 169 -45.34 0.51 17.70
C SER A 169 -46.77 0.37 18.24
N ALA A 170 -47.71 -0.16 17.44
CA ALA A 170 -49.10 -0.39 17.83
C ALA A 170 -49.44 -1.85 18.14
N ILE A 171 -48.44 -2.75 18.11
CA ILE A 171 -48.56 -4.16 18.47
C ILE A 171 -48.06 -4.37 19.90
N GLU A 172 -48.77 -5.19 20.67
CA GLU A 172 -48.34 -5.63 21.99
C GLU A 172 -47.04 -6.45 21.87
N ARG A 173 -46.04 -6.15 22.69
CA ARG A 173 -44.73 -6.81 22.62
C ARG A 173 -44.83 -8.31 22.92
N GLU A 174 -45.68 -8.69 23.86
CA GLU A 174 -46.00 -10.09 24.21
C GLU A 174 -47.06 -10.70 23.27
N ASN A 175 -46.83 -10.69 21.95
CA ASN A 175 -47.80 -11.19 20.95
C ASN A 175 -47.67 -12.68 20.59
N GLY A 176 -46.70 -13.41 21.17
CA GLY A 176 -46.52 -14.86 20.98
C GLY A 176 -45.99 -15.32 19.61
N ILE A 177 -45.85 -14.44 18.61
CA ILE A 177 -45.44 -14.83 17.25
C ILE A 177 -43.99 -15.33 17.22
N ILE A 178 -43.06 -14.61 17.87
CA ILE A 178 -41.65 -15.03 17.95
C ILE A 178 -41.53 -16.36 18.72
N ALA A 179 -42.32 -16.55 19.78
CA ALA A 179 -42.35 -17.81 20.52
C ALA A 179 -42.89 -18.96 19.66
N SER A 180 -43.91 -18.71 18.83
CA SER A 180 -44.41 -19.69 17.87
C SER A 180 -43.37 -20.05 16.81
N PHE A 181 -42.55 -19.10 16.36
CA PHE A 181 -41.47 -19.36 15.40
C PHE A 181 -40.41 -20.30 15.99
N VAL A 182 -39.98 -20.04 17.25
CA VAL A 182 -39.07 -20.91 18.00
C VAL A 182 -39.63 -22.34 18.16
N GLU A 183 -40.93 -22.46 18.45
CA GLU A 183 -41.57 -23.77 18.61
C GLU A 183 -41.67 -24.54 17.29
N GLN A 184 -41.96 -23.86 16.17
CA GLN A 184 -42.00 -24.49 14.85
C GLN A 184 -40.61 -24.94 14.37
N LEU A 185 -39.55 -24.19 14.72
CA LEU A 185 -38.16 -24.64 14.54
C LEU A 185 -37.88 -25.93 15.32
N ARG A 186 -38.24 -25.98 16.62
CA ARG A 186 -38.05 -27.19 17.46
C ARG A 186 -38.78 -28.42 16.94
N LYS A 187 -39.95 -28.24 16.32
CA LYS A 187 -40.74 -29.32 15.72
C LYS A 187 -40.23 -29.76 14.35
N GLY A 188 -39.24 -29.07 13.78
CA GLY A 188 -38.74 -29.31 12.43
C GLY A 188 -39.74 -28.88 11.34
N GLU A 189 -40.72 -28.05 11.67
CA GLU A 189 -41.71 -27.53 10.72
C GLU A 189 -41.12 -26.39 9.86
N LEU A 190 -40.07 -25.74 10.36
CA LEU A 190 -39.26 -24.73 9.67
C LEU A 190 -37.83 -25.26 9.49
N SER A 191 -37.61 -26.07 8.45
CA SER A 191 -36.32 -26.72 8.17
C SER A 191 -35.65 -26.21 6.90
N SER A 192 -36.22 -25.23 6.19
CA SER A 192 -35.64 -24.67 4.97
C SER A 192 -34.55 -23.65 5.27
N SER A 193 -33.63 -23.45 4.32
CA SER A 193 -32.56 -22.43 4.38
C SER A 193 -33.08 -21.01 4.58
N GLY A 194 -34.29 -20.68 4.11
CA GLY A 194 -34.99 -19.45 4.47
C GLY A 194 -36.38 -19.73 5.03
N SER A 195 -36.72 -19.11 6.17
CA SER A 195 -38.03 -19.26 6.83
C SER A 195 -38.51 -17.91 7.38
N MET A 196 -39.80 -17.60 7.21
CA MET A 196 -40.38 -16.37 7.74
C MET A 196 -41.79 -16.58 8.30
N MET A 197 -42.14 -15.75 9.28
CA MET A 197 -43.50 -15.56 9.77
C MET A 197 -43.82 -14.08 9.81
N GLN A 198 -44.96 -13.66 9.25
CA GLN A 198 -45.37 -12.25 9.26
C GLN A 198 -46.88 -12.07 9.46
N VAL A 199 -47.23 -10.99 10.16
CA VAL A 199 -48.54 -10.35 10.12
C VAL A 199 -48.31 -8.98 9.49
N CYS A 200 -48.84 -8.81 8.29
CA CYS A 200 -48.70 -7.58 7.54
C CYS A 200 -49.99 -7.30 6.75
N ASP A 201 -50.42 -6.05 6.74
CA ASP A 201 -51.60 -5.57 6.02
C ASP A 201 -51.23 -4.28 5.30
N VAL A 202 -51.17 -4.33 3.96
CA VAL A 202 -50.80 -3.18 3.10
C VAL A 202 -51.75 -1.99 3.21
N THR A 203 -52.91 -2.15 3.85
CA THR A 203 -53.85 -1.06 4.11
C THR A 203 -53.57 -0.34 5.43
N ARG A 204 -52.61 -0.82 6.24
CA ARG A 204 -52.27 -0.31 7.56
C ARG A 204 -50.77 0.04 7.62
N SER A 205 -50.42 0.98 8.48
CA SER A 205 -49.03 1.43 8.62
C SER A 205 -48.13 0.36 9.26
N SER A 206 -46.80 0.51 9.10
CA SER A 206 -45.77 -0.31 9.77
C SER A 206 -45.95 -0.46 11.29
N ALA A 207 -46.64 0.49 11.94
CA ALA A 207 -47.03 0.37 13.35
C ALA A 207 -47.83 -0.91 13.70
N TYR A 208 -48.52 -1.54 12.74
CA TYR A 208 -49.31 -2.76 12.94
C TYR A 208 -48.66 -4.02 12.36
N THR A 209 -47.42 -3.93 11.88
CA THR A 209 -46.68 -5.05 11.30
C THR A 209 -45.90 -5.79 12.39
N VAL A 210 -45.86 -7.12 12.31
CA VAL A 210 -44.98 -7.96 13.14
C VAL A 210 -44.44 -9.09 12.29
N GLY A 211 -43.14 -9.36 12.37
CA GLY A 211 -42.52 -10.41 11.58
C GLY A 211 -41.21 -10.92 12.17
N VAL A 212 -40.88 -12.15 11.83
CA VAL A 212 -39.60 -12.82 12.13
C VAL A 212 -39.15 -13.60 10.91
N VAL A 213 -37.86 -13.52 10.59
CA VAL A 213 -37.25 -14.16 9.42
C VAL A 213 -35.89 -14.72 9.79
N SER A 214 -35.56 -15.91 9.27
CA SER A 214 -34.25 -16.54 9.39
C SER A 214 -33.73 -16.96 8.02
N GLU A 215 -32.46 -16.69 7.75
CA GLU A 215 -31.77 -17.07 6.51
C GLU A 215 -30.44 -17.74 6.86
N ALA A 216 -30.18 -18.89 6.24
CA ALA A 216 -28.95 -19.67 6.39
C ALA A 216 -28.15 -19.66 5.08
N SER A 217 -26.88 -19.25 5.15
CA SER A 217 -25.92 -19.30 4.03
C SER A 217 -24.50 -19.48 4.56
N LEU A 218 -23.64 -20.10 3.74
CA LEU A 218 -22.19 -20.12 3.99
C LEU A 218 -21.56 -18.73 3.74
N ASP A 219 -22.23 -17.88 2.96
CA ASP A 219 -21.90 -16.46 2.84
C ASP A 219 -22.73 -15.65 3.86
N ASN A 220 -22.08 -15.30 4.97
CA ASN A 220 -22.69 -14.50 6.03
C ASN A 220 -23.26 -13.16 5.53
N LYS A 221 -22.67 -12.58 4.48
CA LYS A 221 -23.15 -11.32 3.91
C LYS A 221 -24.50 -11.50 3.23
N GLU A 222 -24.67 -12.62 2.53
CA GLU A 222 -25.92 -12.97 1.84
C GLU A 222 -27.06 -13.17 2.85
N ALA A 223 -26.82 -13.99 3.87
CA ALA A 223 -27.81 -14.26 4.93
C ALA A 223 -28.23 -12.96 5.64
N LEU A 224 -27.25 -12.14 6.05
CA LEU A 224 -27.52 -10.89 6.76
C LEU A 224 -28.23 -9.84 5.88
N SER A 225 -27.86 -9.75 4.59
CA SER A 225 -28.52 -8.84 3.65
C SER A 225 -29.97 -9.23 3.40
N ALA A 226 -30.26 -10.52 3.25
CA ALA A 226 -31.63 -10.99 3.05
C ALA A 226 -32.53 -10.68 4.27
N VAL A 227 -32.02 -10.91 5.47
CA VAL A 227 -32.73 -10.55 6.72
C VAL A 227 -32.92 -9.04 6.82
N GLN A 228 -31.91 -8.23 6.49
CA GLN A 228 -32.01 -6.77 6.49
C GLN A 228 -33.09 -6.27 5.52
N GLU A 229 -33.15 -6.79 4.30
CA GLU A 229 -34.15 -6.43 3.28
C GLU A 229 -35.58 -6.72 3.77
N ALA A 230 -35.79 -7.86 4.42
CA ALA A 230 -37.10 -8.21 5.00
C ALA A 230 -37.52 -7.24 6.12
N ILE A 231 -36.60 -6.91 7.03
CA ILE A 231 -36.85 -5.94 8.11
C ILE A 231 -37.11 -4.53 7.55
N ALA A 232 -36.35 -4.10 6.53
CA ALA A 232 -36.54 -2.81 5.87
C ALA A 232 -37.92 -2.70 5.20
N THR A 233 -38.41 -3.82 4.64
CA THR A 233 -39.75 -3.93 4.04
C THR A 233 -40.82 -3.73 5.10
N TRP A 234 -40.76 -4.47 6.22
CA TRP A 234 -41.70 -4.30 7.32
C TRP A 234 -41.65 -2.91 7.96
N ASN A 235 -40.45 -2.33 8.11
CA ASN A 235 -40.28 -0.98 8.64
C ASN A 235 -40.94 0.10 7.75
N SER A 236 -41.02 -0.17 6.45
CA SER A 236 -41.70 0.70 5.47
C SER A 236 -43.23 0.49 5.44
N GLY A 237 -43.74 -0.57 6.07
CA GLY A 237 -45.16 -0.92 6.12
C GLY A 237 -45.60 -1.89 5.05
N ASP A 238 -44.67 -2.43 4.27
CA ASP A 238 -44.93 -3.41 3.22
C ASP A 238 -44.79 -4.85 3.72
N CYS A 239 -45.33 -5.80 2.96
CA CYS A 239 -45.26 -7.23 3.29
C CYS A 239 -44.17 -7.92 2.47
N VAL A 240 -43.32 -8.70 3.14
CA VAL A 240 -42.20 -9.42 2.50
C VAL A 240 -42.73 -10.42 1.49
N GLN A 241 -42.11 -10.45 0.30
CA GLN A 241 -42.46 -11.32 -0.82
C GLN A 241 -41.27 -12.24 -1.18
N GLY A 242 -41.50 -13.22 -2.06
CA GLY A 242 -40.42 -14.09 -2.59
C GLY A 242 -40.16 -15.37 -1.80
N TYR A 243 -40.86 -15.59 -0.68
CA TYR A 243 -40.94 -16.89 -0.02
C TYR A 243 -42.04 -17.75 -0.66
N LYS A 244 -41.76 -19.04 -0.82
CA LYS A 244 -42.66 -20.06 -1.38
C LYS A 244 -43.34 -20.83 -0.25
N ASN A 245 -44.21 -21.78 -0.60
CA ASN A 245 -44.88 -22.67 0.36
C ASN A 245 -45.66 -21.96 1.47
N SER A 246 -46.18 -20.75 1.19
CA SER A 246 -46.91 -19.91 2.14
C SER A 246 -48.17 -20.61 2.68
N ARG A 247 -48.34 -20.58 4.00
CA ARG A 247 -49.51 -21.03 4.74
C ARG A 247 -50.06 -19.88 5.57
N LYS A 248 -51.35 -19.61 5.44
CA LYS A 248 -52.04 -18.56 6.18
C LYS A 248 -52.92 -19.17 7.27
N SER A 249 -52.84 -18.60 8.46
CA SER A 249 -53.64 -19.01 9.63
C SER A 249 -54.16 -17.79 10.37
N GLN A 250 -55.25 -17.94 11.12
CA GLN A 250 -55.74 -16.87 11.99
C GLN A 250 -55.02 -16.95 13.34
N THR A 251 -54.54 -15.82 13.83
CA THR A 251 -53.98 -15.67 15.18
C THR A 251 -54.51 -14.39 15.81
N THR A 252 -54.29 -14.21 17.11
CA THR A 252 -54.74 -13.02 17.84
C THR A 252 -53.52 -12.25 18.32
N VAL A 253 -53.48 -10.94 18.04
CA VAL A 253 -52.45 -10.03 18.55
C VAL A 253 -53.08 -8.87 19.30
N GLY A 254 -52.43 -8.37 20.36
CA GLY A 254 -52.85 -7.16 21.04
C GLY A 254 -52.54 -5.93 20.17
N GLN A 255 -53.54 -5.10 19.89
CA GLN A 255 -53.39 -3.82 19.18
C GLN A 255 -53.85 -2.65 20.07
N ILE A 256 -53.15 -1.52 20.03
CA ILE A 256 -53.52 -0.31 20.80
C ILE A 256 -54.96 0.11 20.48
N ILE A 257 -55.76 0.44 21.51
CA ILE A 257 -57.10 0.99 21.36
C ILE A 257 -57.03 2.39 20.72
N GLN A 258 -57.54 2.53 19.50
CA GLN A 258 -57.85 3.84 18.92
C GLN A 258 -59.15 4.36 19.56
N PRO A 259 -59.22 5.62 20.02
CA PRO A 259 -60.47 6.19 20.51
C PRO A 259 -61.47 6.28 19.35
N SER A 260 -62.41 5.33 19.30
CA SER A 260 -63.49 5.37 18.32
C SER A 260 -64.38 6.57 18.64
N GLY A 261 -64.43 7.53 17.72
CA GLY A 261 -65.41 8.62 17.74
C GLY A 261 -66.82 8.06 17.56
N ASN A 262 -67.45 7.65 18.66
CA ASN A 262 -68.90 7.54 18.79
C ASN A 262 -69.28 7.45 20.27
N SER A 263 -69.26 8.59 20.95
CA SER A 263 -70.11 8.81 22.12
C SER A 263 -70.75 10.19 22.00
N SER A 264 -71.86 10.21 21.27
CA SER A 264 -72.87 11.25 21.37
C SER A 264 -73.60 11.11 22.71
N TYR A 265 -73.02 11.63 23.78
CA TYR A 265 -73.77 12.01 24.98
C TYR A 265 -73.47 13.47 25.33
N ILE A 266 -74.19 14.36 24.65
CA ILE A 266 -74.37 15.73 25.12
C ILE A 266 -75.30 15.65 26.33
N SER A 267 -74.74 15.88 27.53
CA SER A 267 -75.55 16.20 28.72
C SER A 267 -75.95 17.68 28.65
N PRO A 268 -77.25 18.03 28.59
CA PRO A 268 -77.70 19.41 28.46
C PRO A 268 -77.86 20.07 29.84
N HIS A 269 -76.81 20.16 30.65
CA HIS A 269 -76.85 20.92 31.91
C HIS A 269 -75.50 21.55 32.28
N ALA A 270 -75.06 22.55 31.50
CA ALA A 270 -74.14 23.58 31.99
C ALA A 270 -74.12 24.81 31.05
N LYS A 271 -75.29 25.42 30.82
CA LYS A 271 -75.38 26.82 30.35
C LYS A 271 -76.03 27.66 31.45
N ALA A 272 -75.23 28.20 32.36
CA ALA A 272 -75.56 29.45 33.08
C ALA A 272 -74.34 29.94 33.86
N HIS A 273 -74.13 31.26 33.81
CA HIS A 273 -73.15 32.09 34.53
C HIS A 273 -71.86 32.48 33.79
N ALA A 274 -72.02 33.17 32.66
CA ALA A 274 -71.10 34.25 32.31
C ALA A 274 -71.65 35.57 32.89
N LYS A 275 -71.12 36.01 34.04
CA LYS A 275 -71.25 37.40 34.49
C LYS A 275 -70.09 38.22 33.91
N ARG A 276 -70.46 39.35 33.30
CA ARG A 276 -69.57 40.40 32.80
C ARG A 276 -68.56 40.84 33.87
N SER A 277 -67.30 40.92 33.46
CA SER A 277 -66.32 41.85 34.00
C SER A 277 -65.63 42.51 32.81
N HIS A 278 -65.75 43.83 32.70
CA HIS A 278 -64.96 44.64 31.79
C HIS A 278 -63.61 44.94 32.46
N SER A 279 -62.50 44.62 31.80
CA SER A 279 -61.26 45.36 32.01
C SER A 279 -60.25 45.12 30.88
N HIS A 280 -59.83 46.24 30.29
CA HIS A 280 -58.55 46.54 29.67
C HIS A 280 -58.04 45.72 28.48
N SER A 281 -57.88 46.45 27.38
CA SER A 281 -56.94 46.20 26.29
C SER A 281 -55.53 45.97 26.82
N GLY A 282 -55.14 44.70 26.93
CA GLY A 282 -53.74 44.27 26.97
C GLY A 282 -53.53 43.31 25.81
N LEU A 283 -52.48 43.53 25.02
CA LEU A 283 -52.00 42.55 24.04
C LEU A 283 -51.61 41.28 24.80
N HIS A 284 -52.54 40.33 24.92
CA HIS A 284 -52.25 38.99 25.42
C HIS A 284 -51.42 38.25 24.38
N SER A 285 -50.35 37.56 24.82
CA SER A 285 -49.64 36.62 23.94
C SER A 285 -50.66 35.67 23.33
N ARG A 286 -50.64 35.47 22.00
CA ARG A 286 -51.53 34.53 21.33
C ARG A 286 -51.45 33.18 22.06
N ALA A 287 -52.58 32.67 22.54
CA ALA A 287 -52.60 31.37 23.20
C ALA A 287 -52.02 30.30 22.25
N LYS A 288 -51.16 29.42 22.78
CA LYS A 288 -50.61 28.30 22.01
C LYS A 288 -51.72 27.28 21.76
N CYS A 289 -51.77 26.71 20.56
CA CYS A 289 -52.69 25.61 20.28
C CYS A 289 -52.19 24.32 20.96
N ARG A 290 -53.11 23.46 21.40
CA ARG A 290 -52.86 22.03 21.61
C ARG A 290 -52.48 21.38 20.28
N THR A 291 -51.38 20.65 20.23
CA THR A 291 -50.85 20.00 19.03
C THR A 291 -50.88 18.48 19.12
N ILE A 292 -50.85 17.82 17.95
CA ILE A 292 -50.46 16.41 17.80
C ILE A 292 -49.25 16.33 16.88
N GLN A 293 -48.43 15.31 17.09
CA GLN A 293 -47.31 14.96 16.20
C GLN A 293 -47.77 13.87 15.23
N LEU A 294 -47.43 14.02 13.95
CA LEU A 294 -47.76 13.04 12.93
C LEU A 294 -46.91 11.78 13.08
N THR A 295 -47.54 10.63 13.30
CA THR A 295 -46.85 9.32 13.38
C THR A 295 -46.76 8.59 12.04
N THR A 296 -47.55 9.02 11.04
CA THR A 296 -47.68 8.45 9.69
C THR A 296 -48.18 9.54 8.72
N GLU A 297 -48.20 9.25 7.42
CA GLU A 297 -48.80 10.13 6.39
C GLU A 297 -50.33 10.02 6.38
N HIS A 298 -50.97 10.46 7.45
CA HIS A 298 -52.43 10.55 7.52
C HIS A 298 -52.96 11.71 6.67
N GLY A 299 -54.09 11.50 5.99
CA GLY A 299 -54.84 12.59 5.38
C GLY A 299 -55.41 13.53 6.46
N CYS A 300 -55.64 14.81 6.12
CA CYS A 300 -56.20 15.79 7.06
C CYS A 300 -57.53 15.36 7.72
N THR A 301 -58.32 14.51 7.05
CA THR A 301 -59.56 13.94 7.61
C THR A 301 -59.29 13.00 8.78
N GLU A 302 -58.27 12.15 8.68
CA GLU A 302 -57.86 11.22 9.73
C GLU A 302 -57.22 11.98 10.90
N LEU A 303 -56.39 12.98 10.61
CA LEU A 303 -55.81 13.85 11.65
C LEU A 303 -56.87 14.65 12.41
N ALA A 304 -57.92 15.11 11.73
CA ALA A 304 -59.06 15.76 12.39
C ALA A 304 -59.75 14.82 13.37
N ALA A 305 -59.94 13.54 12.98
CA ALA A 305 -60.47 12.51 13.87
C ALA A 305 -59.55 12.24 15.06
N THR A 306 -58.24 12.11 14.84
CA THR A 306 -57.22 11.96 15.91
C THR A 306 -57.23 13.15 16.88
N CYS A 307 -57.41 14.37 16.37
CA CYS A 307 -57.57 15.57 17.19
C CYS A 307 -58.90 15.63 17.97
N GLY A 308 -59.88 14.78 17.62
CA GLY A 308 -61.24 14.82 18.16
C GLY A 308 -62.05 16.04 17.71
N ILE A 309 -61.79 16.55 16.50
CA ILE A 309 -62.42 17.77 15.95
C ILE A 309 -62.98 17.54 14.54
N SER A 310 -63.82 18.46 14.05
CA SER A 310 -64.31 18.40 12.66
C SER A 310 -63.19 18.71 11.65
N PRO A 311 -63.22 18.16 10.42
CA PRO A 311 -62.27 18.54 9.36
C PRO A 311 -62.25 20.05 9.05
N ALA A 312 -63.40 20.73 9.22
CA ALA A 312 -63.51 22.17 9.07
C ALA A 312 -62.74 22.93 10.17
N ASP A 313 -62.84 22.48 11.43
CA ASP A 313 -62.07 23.05 12.54
C ASP A 313 -60.57 22.76 12.39
N PHE A 314 -60.20 21.56 11.93
CA PHE A 314 -58.80 21.22 11.64
C PHE A 314 -58.19 22.14 10.59
N THR A 315 -58.92 22.38 9.48
CA THR A 315 -58.50 23.31 8.42
C THR A 315 -58.44 24.75 8.93
N LYS A 316 -59.36 25.15 9.80
CA LYS A 316 -59.37 26.48 10.44
C LYS A 316 -58.17 26.68 11.37
N TYR A 317 -57.76 25.66 12.12
CA TYR A 317 -56.61 25.73 13.02
C TYR A 317 -55.28 25.61 12.29
N ASN A 318 -55.28 25.01 11.10
CA ASN A 318 -54.11 24.84 10.25
C ASN A 318 -54.37 25.41 8.84
N PRO A 319 -54.40 26.74 8.68
CA PRO A 319 -54.97 27.42 7.51
C PRO A 319 -54.14 27.32 6.22
N SER A 320 -53.00 26.62 6.21
CA SER A 320 -52.19 26.46 5.02
C SER A 320 -52.89 25.55 4.00
N SER A 321 -53.19 26.10 2.82
CA SER A 321 -53.89 25.39 1.75
C SER A 321 -53.10 24.23 1.13
N THR A 322 -51.78 24.20 1.35
CA THR A 322 -50.89 23.14 0.87
C THR A 322 -50.56 22.10 1.95
N LEU A 323 -51.02 22.30 3.19
CA LEU A 323 -50.69 21.43 4.32
C LEU A 323 -51.04 19.98 4.01
N CYS A 324 -52.31 19.71 3.65
CA CYS A 324 -52.83 18.35 3.49
C CYS A 324 -52.18 17.56 2.34
N GLY A 325 -51.47 18.22 1.42
CA GLY A 325 -50.71 17.56 0.35
C GLY A 325 -49.21 17.45 0.63
N ASN A 326 -48.73 17.98 1.76
CA ASN A 326 -47.30 18.04 2.12
C ASN A 326 -47.06 17.67 3.59
N LEU A 327 -47.97 16.90 4.20
CA LEU A 327 -47.82 16.44 5.57
C LEU A 327 -46.62 15.50 5.66
N LYS A 328 -45.69 15.80 6.56
CA LYS A 328 -44.52 14.95 6.80
C LYS A 328 -44.68 14.19 8.10
N LYS A 329 -44.27 12.93 8.11
CA LYS A 329 -44.09 12.17 9.36
C LYS A 329 -43.16 12.94 10.31
N GLY A 330 -43.55 13.02 11.58
CA GLY A 330 -42.90 13.82 12.61
C GLY A 330 -43.43 15.26 12.74
N GLN A 331 -44.10 15.83 11.74
CA GLN A 331 -44.59 17.22 11.78
C GLN A 331 -45.63 17.46 12.89
N HIS A 332 -45.63 18.64 13.50
CA HIS A 332 -46.65 19.05 14.48
C HIS A 332 -47.78 19.87 13.81
N VAL A 333 -49.04 19.54 14.13
CA VAL A 333 -50.26 20.25 13.68
C VAL A 333 -51.15 20.65 14.86
N CYS A 334 -51.94 21.72 14.72
CA CYS A 334 -52.83 22.22 15.76
C CYS A 334 -54.17 21.46 15.80
N CYS A 335 -54.59 21.01 16.98
CA CYS A 335 -55.92 20.44 17.27
C CYS A 335 -56.86 21.43 17.99
N SER A 336 -56.48 22.70 18.12
CA SER A 336 -57.28 23.76 18.75
C SER A 336 -56.88 25.13 18.20
N ALA A 337 -57.69 26.15 18.48
CA ALA A 337 -57.37 27.53 18.10
C ALA A 337 -56.12 28.05 18.84
N GLY A 338 -55.22 28.71 18.13
CA GLY A 338 -54.01 29.30 18.69
C GLY A 338 -52.86 29.31 17.69
N THR A 339 -51.71 29.84 18.12
CA THR A 339 -50.47 29.70 17.34
C THR A 339 -49.76 28.41 17.70
N ARG A 340 -49.20 27.70 16.73
CA ARG A 340 -48.37 26.51 16.98
C ARG A 340 -47.17 26.86 17.89
N PRO A 341 -46.81 26.02 18.87
CA PRO A 341 -45.55 26.12 19.60
C PRO A 341 -44.34 26.09 18.63
N ASP A 342 -43.22 26.69 19.06
CA ASP A 342 -41.93 26.52 18.38
C ASP A 342 -41.26 25.29 19.01
N PHE A 343 -41.05 24.25 18.21
CA PHE A 343 -40.40 23.02 18.67
C PHE A 343 -38.89 23.00 18.34
N ALA A 344 -38.32 24.09 17.80
CA ALA A 344 -36.90 24.20 17.49
C ALA A 344 -36.02 24.18 18.75
N PRO A 345 -35.16 23.16 18.91
CA PRO A 345 -34.19 23.11 20.00
C PRO A 345 -33.28 24.33 20.00
N LYS A 346 -32.85 24.77 21.18
CA LYS A 346 -31.89 25.87 21.34
C LYS A 346 -30.54 25.32 21.80
N PRO A 347 -29.41 25.96 21.44
CA PRO A 347 -28.10 25.58 21.92
C PRO A 347 -28.04 25.59 23.45
N ASN A 348 -27.21 24.72 24.02
CA ASN A 348 -26.94 24.68 25.45
C ASN A 348 -26.17 25.94 25.89
N LYS A 349 -26.24 26.24 27.20
CA LYS A 349 -25.59 27.43 27.77
C LYS A 349 -24.06 27.41 27.70
N ASP A 350 -23.47 26.23 27.56
CA ASP A 350 -22.03 26.00 27.44
C ASP A 350 -21.51 26.16 25.99
N GLY A 351 -22.38 26.54 25.05
CA GLY A 351 -22.04 26.73 23.63
C GLY A 351 -22.18 25.45 22.79
N THR A 352 -22.49 24.30 23.41
CA THR A 352 -22.75 23.05 22.67
C THR A 352 -24.14 23.05 22.04
N CYS A 353 -24.30 22.28 20.96
CA CYS A 353 -25.59 22.10 20.32
C CYS A 353 -26.55 21.26 21.19
N ALA A 354 -27.85 21.47 21.04
CA ALA A 354 -28.83 20.48 21.47
C ALA A 354 -28.65 19.21 20.62
N THR A 355 -28.62 18.04 21.27
CA THR A 355 -28.28 16.77 20.64
C THR A 355 -29.49 15.88 20.45
N TYR A 356 -29.41 14.98 19.47
CA TYR A 356 -30.36 13.90 19.27
C TYR A 356 -29.62 12.59 19.06
N LYS A 357 -30.02 11.54 19.79
CA LYS A 357 -29.53 10.17 19.60
C LYS A 357 -30.32 9.50 18.47
N ILE A 358 -29.60 9.06 17.43
CA ILE A 358 -30.16 8.36 16.28
C ILE A 358 -30.66 6.97 16.72
N ASN A 359 -31.92 6.67 16.40
CA ASN A 359 -32.55 5.36 16.59
C ASN A 359 -32.56 4.57 15.28
N ASN A 360 -32.68 3.24 15.37
CA ASN A 360 -32.75 2.40 14.18
C ASN A 360 -34.04 2.69 13.39
N GLY A 361 -33.91 2.94 12.09
CA GLY A 361 -35.02 3.36 11.23
C GLY A 361 -35.26 4.88 11.13
N ASP A 362 -34.47 5.70 11.83
CA ASP A 362 -34.58 7.15 11.75
C ASP A 362 -34.25 7.69 10.35
N ARG A 363 -34.91 8.79 9.98
CA ARG A 363 -34.60 9.59 8.79
C ARG A 363 -34.46 11.05 9.18
N CYS A 364 -33.47 11.74 8.61
CA CYS A 364 -33.28 13.18 8.88
C CYS A 364 -34.54 14.01 8.63
N SER A 365 -35.32 13.68 7.60
CA SER A 365 -36.56 14.38 7.30
C SER A 365 -37.58 14.34 8.44
N GLU A 366 -37.66 13.20 9.14
CA GLU A 366 -38.56 12.99 10.28
C GLU A 366 -38.02 13.69 11.53
N ILE A 367 -36.70 13.56 11.78
CA ILE A 367 -36.00 14.24 12.87
C ILE A 367 -36.19 15.76 12.77
N ALA A 368 -36.04 16.30 11.56
CA ALA A 368 -36.16 17.72 11.25
C ALA A 368 -37.60 18.21 11.43
N ALA A 369 -38.58 17.49 10.86
CA ALA A 369 -40.00 17.84 10.95
C ALA A 369 -40.53 17.82 12.40
N ALA A 370 -40.05 16.88 13.23
CA ALA A 370 -40.38 16.80 14.65
C ALA A 370 -39.86 17.98 15.48
N ARG A 371 -38.88 18.71 14.96
CA ARG A 371 -38.16 19.78 15.67
C ARG A 371 -38.29 21.14 15.01
N ASP A 372 -39.20 21.30 14.05
CA ASP A 372 -39.37 22.57 13.34
C ASP A 372 -38.08 23.13 12.70
N ILE A 373 -37.16 22.24 12.30
CA ILE A 373 -35.93 22.57 11.58
C ILE A 373 -35.94 21.95 10.17
N THR A 374 -34.97 22.29 9.34
CA THR A 374 -34.79 21.71 8.00
C THR A 374 -33.71 20.62 7.99
N VAL A 375 -33.69 19.82 6.92
CA VAL A 375 -32.59 18.86 6.71
C VAL A 375 -31.27 19.58 6.45
N ASP A 376 -31.31 20.75 5.81
CA ASP A 376 -30.13 21.59 5.58
C ASP A 376 -29.55 22.11 6.91
N ASP A 377 -30.40 22.51 7.86
CA ASP A 377 -29.97 22.87 9.21
C ASP A 377 -29.22 21.71 9.89
N ILE A 378 -29.74 20.47 9.80
CA ILE A 378 -29.07 19.28 10.33
C ILE A 378 -27.71 19.09 9.63
N ASN A 379 -27.65 19.16 8.30
CA ASN A 379 -26.39 19.01 7.57
C ASN A 379 -25.37 20.09 7.96
N ASP A 380 -25.80 21.34 8.10
CA ASP A 380 -24.94 22.47 8.43
C ASP A 380 -24.38 22.40 9.85
N TRP A 381 -25.21 22.05 10.84
CA TRP A 381 -24.78 21.96 12.24
C TRP A 381 -23.90 20.74 12.53
N ASN A 382 -23.91 19.71 11.66
CA ASN A 382 -23.16 18.48 11.88
C ASN A 382 -21.83 18.38 11.11
N LYS A 383 -21.40 19.44 10.40
CA LYS A 383 -20.12 19.45 9.67
C LYS A 383 -18.90 19.12 10.54
N LYS A 384 -18.96 19.41 11.84
CA LYS A 384 -17.89 19.10 12.82
C LYS A 384 -18.20 17.90 13.72
N THR A 385 -19.36 17.28 13.55
CA THR A 385 -19.81 16.15 14.38
C THR A 385 -19.05 14.89 13.97
N TRP A 386 -18.47 14.21 14.96
CA TRP A 386 -17.74 12.97 14.75
C TRP A 386 -18.63 11.88 14.12
N GLY A 387 -18.17 11.24 13.05
CA GLY A 387 -18.90 10.17 12.36
C GLY A 387 -20.08 10.64 11.50
N TRP A 388 -20.23 11.95 11.24
CA TRP A 388 -21.35 12.46 10.45
C TRP A 388 -21.19 12.19 8.95
N GLN A 389 -21.92 11.20 8.43
CA GLN A 389 -21.89 10.84 7.00
C GLN A 389 -23.04 11.43 6.18
N GLY A 390 -23.81 12.35 6.77
CA GLY A 390 -24.94 12.98 6.12
C GLY A 390 -26.23 12.17 6.23
N CYS A 391 -27.33 12.76 5.80
CA CYS A 391 -28.66 12.20 5.98
C CYS A 391 -28.97 10.91 5.20
N GLY A 392 -28.10 10.51 4.26
CA GLY A 392 -28.19 9.24 3.56
C GLY A 392 -27.61 8.06 4.34
N ASN A 393 -26.82 8.32 5.39
CA ASN A 393 -26.18 7.28 6.19
C ASN A 393 -26.14 7.69 7.69
N LEU A 394 -27.16 7.29 8.44
CA LEU A 394 -27.29 7.58 9.87
C LEU A 394 -26.85 6.36 10.71
N PRO A 395 -25.71 6.40 11.42
CA PRO A 395 -25.27 5.30 12.25
C PRO A 395 -26.15 5.17 13.51
N PRO A 396 -26.61 3.95 13.88
CA PRO A 396 -27.35 3.73 15.12
C PRO A 396 -26.53 4.20 16.34
N ASN A 397 -27.21 4.75 17.35
CA ASN A 397 -26.59 5.33 18.56
C ASN A 397 -25.71 6.57 18.33
N GLY A 398 -25.51 7.01 17.09
CA GLY A 398 -24.83 8.26 16.76
C GLY A 398 -25.57 9.47 17.35
N HIS A 399 -24.82 10.47 17.79
CA HIS A 399 -25.39 11.72 18.31
C HIS A 399 -25.18 12.84 17.28
N ILE A 400 -26.26 13.55 16.95
CA ILE A 400 -26.22 14.65 16.00
C ILE A 400 -26.73 15.94 16.64
N CYS A 401 -26.23 17.07 16.15
CA CYS A 401 -26.73 18.39 16.47
C CYS A 401 -28.07 18.64 15.79
N VAL A 402 -29.04 19.12 16.58
CA VAL A 402 -30.37 19.59 16.13
C VAL A 402 -30.61 21.05 16.51
N SER A 403 -29.54 21.77 16.85
CA SER A 403 -29.44 23.23 16.92
C SER A 403 -28.03 23.65 16.50
N SER A 404 -27.79 24.95 16.32
CA SER A 404 -26.43 25.50 16.22
C SER A 404 -25.62 25.23 17.50
N GLY A 405 -24.29 25.36 17.42
CA GLY A 405 -23.36 25.17 18.54
C GLY A 405 -22.30 24.11 18.24
N ASP A 406 -21.34 23.94 19.15
CA ASP A 406 -20.32 22.91 18.98
C ASP A 406 -20.90 21.50 19.26
N PRO A 407 -20.46 20.48 18.50
CA PRO A 407 -20.90 19.11 18.72
C PRO A 407 -20.43 18.57 20.08
N PRO A 408 -21.18 17.64 20.69
CA PRO A 408 -20.75 16.94 21.90
C PRO A 408 -19.58 16.00 21.59
N MET A 409 -18.94 15.47 22.64
CA MET A 409 -18.05 14.32 22.47
C MET A 409 -18.82 13.14 21.86
N PRO A 410 -18.20 12.34 20.96
CA PRO A 410 -18.84 11.14 20.44
C PRO A 410 -19.13 10.14 21.56
N ALA A 411 -20.08 9.24 21.30
CA ALA A 411 -20.34 8.13 22.20
C ALA A 411 -19.10 7.23 22.29
N SER A 412 -18.79 6.78 23.50
CA SER A 412 -17.72 5.83 23.74
C SER A 412 -18.03 4.49 23.07
N VAL A 413 -17.02 3.88 22.46
CA VAL A 413 -17.07 2.52 21.90
C VAL A 413 -16.27 1.63 22.84
N PRO A 414 -16.86 0.56 23.43
CA PRO A 414 -16.20 -0.26 24.44
C PRO A 414 -14.84 -0.83 24.01
N ASN A 415 -14.74 -1.24 22.74
CA ASN A 415 -13.53 -1.81 22.15
C ASN A 415 -12.68 -0.80 21.34
N ALA A 416 -12.91 0.51 21.47
CA ALA A 416 -12.02 1.51 20.86
C ALA A 416 -10.69 1.59 21.62
N VAL A 417 -9.59 1.54 20.87
CA VAL A 417 -8.21 1.59 21.36
C VAL A 417 -7.61 2.98 21.20
N CYS A 418 -8.03 3.70 20.15
CA CYS A 418 -7.53 5.02 19.83
C CYS A 418 -8.65 5.99 19.43
N GLY A 419 -8.32 7.28 19.36
CA GLY A 419 -9.25 8.32 18.96
C GLY A 419 -10.21 8.75 20.09
N PRO A 420 -11.22 9.58 19.77
CA PRO A 420 -12.07 10.22 20.77
C PRO A 420 -13.15 9.32 21.37
N GLN A 421 -13.35 8.12 20.81
CA GLN A 421 -14.36 7.16 21.25
C GLN A 421 -13.85 6.21 22.33
N VAL A 422 -12.57 6.29 22.72
CA VAL A 422 -12.02 5.54 23.86
C VAL A 422 -12.79 5.93 25.13
N ASN A 423 -13.16 4.93 25.93
CA ASN A 423 -13.93 5.15 27.15
C ASN A 423 -13.21 6.10 28.13
N GLY A 424 -13.94 7.08 28.68
CA GLY A 424 -13.39 8.08 29.60
C GLY A 424 -12.65 9.25 28.94
N THR A 425 -12.62 9.35 27.61
CA THR A 425 -11.97 10.46 26.90
C THR A 425 -12.62 11.80 27.24
N LYS A 426 -11.79 12.79 27.56
CA LYS A 426 -12.23 14.16 27.87
C LYS A 426 -12.27 15.01 26.60
N ARG A 427 -13.16 16.00 26.60
CA ARG A 427 -13.22 17.02 25.52
C ARG A 427 -11.90 17.79 25.46
N PRO A 428 -11.26 17.92 24.27
CA PRO A 428 -10.06 18.73 24.12
C PRO A 428 -10.39 20.23 24.19
N ASP A 429 -9.42 21.05 24.58
CA ASP A 429 -9.56 22.52 24.59
C ASP A 429 -9.73 23.08 23.17
N ASN A 430 -8.99 22.52 22.20
CA ASN A 430 -9.14 22.78 20.78
C ASN A 430 -9.87 21.61 20.11
N TRP A 431 -11.05 21.86 19.52
CA TRP A 431 -11.85 20.81 18.89
C TRP A 431 -11.16 20.18 17.68
N ASP A 432 -10.25 20.89 17.01
CA ASP A 432 -9.53 20.35 15.86
C ASP A 432 -8.53 19.23 16.26
N ASP A 433 -8.19 19.11 17.55
CA ASP A 433 -7.31 18.06 18.09
C ASP A 433 -8.05 16.75 18.41
N ILE A 434 -9.37 16.69 18.18
CA ILE A 434 -10.20 15.54 18.55
C ILE A 434 -9.70 14.20 17.96
N SER A 435 -9.08 14.22 16.77
CA SER A 435 -8.59 13.02 16.08
C SER A 435 -7.28 12.46 16.62
N ILE A 436 -6.50 13.26 17.36
CA ILE A 436 -5.19 12.84 17.92
C ILE A 436 -5.29 12.38 19.38
N LEU A 437 -6.50 12.37 19.95
CA LEU A 437 -6.74 11.84 21.29
C LEU A 437 -6.49 10.34 21.33
N ASN A 438 -5.89 9.87 22.43
CA ASN A 438 -5.57 8.46 22.67
C ASN A 438 -4.80 7.83 21.48
N PRO A 439 -3.52 8.18 21.27
CA PRO A 439 -2.74 7.63 20.17
C PRO A 439 -2.54 6.12 20.32
N CYS A 440 -2.41 5.43 19.19
CA CYS A 440 -2.09 4.01 19.19
C CYS A 440 -0.72 3.71 19.81
N PRO A 441 -0.53 2.51 20.42
CA PRO A 441 0.79 2.00 20.74
C PRO A 441 1.73 2.08 19.53
N LEU A 442 3.02 2.33 19.77
CA LEU A 442 4.04 2.56 18.72
C LEU A 442 3.72 3.71 17.75
N ASN A 443 2.78 4.59 18.11
CA ASN A 443 2.16 5.51 17.16
C ASN A 443 1.68 4.78 15.90
N ALA A 444 1.07 3.60 15.99
CA ALA A 444 0.45 2.98 14.81
C ALA A 444 -0.67 3.87 14.24
N CYS A 445 -1.16 3.57 13.04
CA CYS A 445 -2.27 4.31 12.45
C CYS A 445 -3.55 4.03 13.24
N CYS A 446 -4.31 5.09 13.51
CA CYS A 446 -5.64 4.99 14.08
C CYS A 446 -6.67 5.16 12.98
N ASP A 447 -7.50 4.15 12.76
CA ASP A 447 -8.59 4.21 11.79
C ASP A 447 -9.80 5.01 12.31
N THR A 448 -10.79 5.28 11.46
CA THR A 448 -11.99 6.04 11.89
C THR A 448 -12.87 5.28 12.89
N TRP A 449 -12.61 3.99 13.07
CA TRP A 449 -13.33 3.09 13.98
C TRP A 449 -12.64 2.97 15.35
N GLY A 450 -11.55 3.72 15.57
CA GLY A 450 -10.80 3.72 16.82
C GLY A 450 -9.92 2.49 17.00
N GLN A 451 -9.50 1.86 15.91
CA GLN A 451 -8.63 0.68 15.90
C GLN A 451 -7.23 1.00 15.40
N CYS A 452 -6.25 0.25 15.91
CA CYS A 452 -4.84 0.47 15.64
C CYS A 452 -4.27 -0.60 14.70
N GLY A 453 -3.52 -0.15 13.69
CA GLY A 453 -2.79 -1.07 12.81
C GLY A 453 -1.78 -0.36 11.92
N ILE A 454 -1.05 -1.15 11.13
CA ILE A 454 0.07 -0.66 10.31
C ILE A 454 -0.15 -0.86 8.81
N THR A 455 -1.22 -1.55 8.42
CA THR A 455 -1.52 -1.86 7.00
C THR A 455 -2.34 -0.73 6.35
N HIS A 456 -2.53 -0.81 5.03
CA HIS A 456 -3.40 0.11 4.30
C HIS A 456 -4.83 0.16 4.86
N GLU A 457 -5.31 -0.93 5.45
CA GLU A 457 -6.63 -0.98 6.08
C GLU A 457 -6.77 0.09 7.18
N PHE A 458 -5.72 0.34 7.96
CA PHE A 458 -5.75 1.29 9.07
C PHE A 458 -5.13 2.66 8.73
N CYS A 459 -4.21 2.68 7.76
CA CYS A 459 -3.37 3.85 7.50
C CYS A 459 -3.85 4.74 6.35
N THR A 460 -4.87 4.34 5.60
CA THR A 460 -5.30 5.10 4.41
C THR A 460 -6.08 6.35 4.82
N LYS A 461 -5.54 7.53 4.51
CA LYS A 461 -6.22 8.81 4.76
C LYS A 461 -7.25 9.07 3.65
N THR A 462 -8.52 8.94 3.99
CA THR A 462 -9.64 9.30 3.11
C THR A 462 -10.62 10.17 3.89
N ASN A 463 -11.38 11.00 3.17
CA ASN A 463 -12.43 11.82 3.75
C ASN A 463 -13.78 11.40 3.16
N SER A 464 -14.83 11.40 3.98
CA SER A 464 -16.18 11.24 3.44
C SER A 464 -16.63 12.47 2.65
N THR A 465 -17.77 12.34 1.96
CA THR A 465 -18.39 13.43 1.20
C THR A 465 -18.84 14.62 2.07
N THR A 466 -19.01 14.44 3.38
CA THR A 466 -19.37 15.53 4.30
C THR A 466 -18.15 16.30 4.81
N GLY A 467 -16.96 15.69 4.74
CA GLY A 467 -15.73 16.22 5.35
C GLY A 467 -15.73 16.24 6.88
N ALA A 468 -16.71 15.62 7.54
CA ALA A 468 -16.79 15.58 9.00
C ALA A 468 -15.69 14.67 9.60
N PRO A 469 -15.18 14.97 10.82
CA PRO A 469 -14.14 14.16 11.45
C PRO A 469 -14.67 12.75 11.79
N GLY A 470 -13.78 11.76 11.88
CA GLY A 470 -14.18 10.37 12.17
C GLY A 470 -15.00 9.72 11.06
N THR A 471 -14.79 10.15 9.81
CA THR A 471 -15.46 9.57 8.63
C THR A 471 -14.44 9.23 7.56
N ALA A 472 -14.81 8.30 6.68
CA ALA A 472 -13.96 7.81 5.60
C ALA A 472 -14.71 7.87 4.26
N GLU A 473 -13.97 7.81 3.15
CA GLU A 473 -14.56 7.54 1.85
C GLU A 473 -15.23 6.16 1.84
N LYS A 474 -16.25 6.00 0.99
CA LYS A 474 -16.97 4.73 0.83
C LYS A 474 -15.98 3.57 0.59
N ASP A 475 -16.23 2.45 1.27
CA ASP A 475 -15.44 1.22 1.14
C ASP A 475 -13.98 1.32 1.65
N THR A 476 -13.68 2.32 2.48
CA THR A 476 -12.40 2.45 3.21
C THR A 476 -12.65 2.61 4.72
N ASN A 477 -11.70 2.21 5.57
CA ASN A 477 -11.81 2.46 7.02
C ASN A 477 -11.33 3.86 7.41
N GLY A 478 -10.68 4.58 6.48
CA GLY A 478 -10.09 5.89 6.73
C GLY A 478 -9.00 5.85 7.80
N CYS A 479 -8.39 7.01 8.04
CA CYS A 479 -7.38 7.14 9.08
C CYS A 479 -7.48 8.54 9.69
N ILE A 480 -7.51 8.60 11.03
CA ILE A 480 -7.72 9.83 11.79
C ILE A 480 -6.42 10.37 12.39
N SER A 481 -5.43 9.50 12.65
CA SER A 481 -4.11 9.92 13.17
C SER A 481 -2.99 8.96 12.77
N ASN A 482 -1.78 9.52 12.67
CA ASN A 482 -0.54 8.89 12.22
C ASN A 482 -0.63 8.09 10.89
N CYS A 483 -1.41 8.60 9.94
CA CYS A 483 -1.71 7.95 8.67
C CYS A 483 -0.52 7.74 7.74
N GLY A 484 -0.74 6.95 6.69
CA GLY A 484 0.27 6.56 5.70
C GLY A 484 1.05 5.30 6.11
N ILE A 485 1.69 4.66 5.14
CA ILE A 485 2.49 3.44 5.34
C ILE A 485 3.96 3.64 4.96
N TYR A 486 4.39 4.90 4.84
CA TYR A 486 5.74 5.24 4.43
C TYR A 486 6.69 5.29 5.63
N ILE A 487 7.95 4.91 5.35
CA ILE A 487 9.07 5.05 6.28
C ILE A 487 9.26 6.54 6.58
N LYS A 488 9.34 6.88 7.87
CA LYS A 488 9.59 8.25 8.30
C LYS A 488 11.10 8.45 8.39
N MET A 489 11.69 9.23 7.47
CA MET A 489 13.10 9.61 7.54
C MET A 489 13.31 10.61 8.66
N ASN A 490 13.82 10.15 9.80
CA ASN A 490 14.01 10.97 11.00
C ASN A 490 15.49 11.24 11.33
N THR A 491 16.41 10.65 10.57
CA THR A 491 17.86 10.91 10.61
C THR A 491 18.45 10.96 9.20
N ASP A 492 19.64 11.52 9.07
CA ASP A 492 20.46 11.40 7.87
C ASP A 492 20.98 9.96 7.72
N SER A 493 21.33 9.59 6.49
CA SER A 493 21.92 8.29 6.21
C SER A 493 23.34 8.22 6.78
N PRO A 494 23.76 7.07 7.35
CA PRO A 494 25.17 6.82 7.66
C PRO A 494 26.07 6.98 6.44
N ASP A 495 27.31 7.42 6.63
CA ASP A 495 28.28 7.56 5.52
C ASP A 495 28.61 6.22 4.84
N GLU A 496 28.59 5.12 5.61
CA GLU A 496 28.80 3.76 5.13
C GLU A 496 27.79 2.80 5.76
N PRO A 497 27.34 1.76 5.02
CA PRO A 497 26.45 0.74 5.58
C PRO A 497 27.22 -0.17 6.54
N ALA A 498 26.65 -0.42 7.72
CA ALA A 498 27.17 -1.43 8.65
C ALA A 498 26.53 -2.80 8.38
N THR A 499 27.31 -3.87 8.51
CA THR A 499 26.82 -5.24 8.36
C THR A 499 27.04 -6.02 9.65
N LEU A 500 26.00 -6.74 10.08
CA LEU A 500 26.00 -7.55 11.30
C LEU A 500 25.64 -8.98 10.91
N ALA A 501 26.30 -9.96 11.52
CA ALA A 501 25.91 -11.36 11.41
C ALA A 501 25.83 -12.06 12.77
N TYR A 502 24.77 -12.85 12.94
CA TYR A 502 24.68 -13.82 14.03
C TYR A 502 25.46 -15.08 13.66
N TYR A 503 26.23 -15.58 14.62
CA TYR A 503 26.90 -16.87 14.60
C TYR A 503 26.19 -17.79 15.59
N GLU A 504 25.55 -18.85 15.09
CA GLU A 504 24.87 -19.82 15.95
C GLU A 504 25.92 -20.64 16.71
N ALA A 505 26.16 -20.35 17.99
CA ALA A 505 27.12 -21.03 18.87
C ALA A 505 26.86 -22.54 19.00
N PHE A 506 25.65 -22.99 18.70
CA PHE A 506 25.22 -24.39 18.69
C PHE A 506 25.30 -25.04 17.30
N ASN A 507 25.86 -24.37 16.28
CA ASN A 507 25.99 -24.91 14.93
C ASN A 507 26.73 -26.26 14.89
N ASN A 508 27.67 -26.49 15.82
CA ASN A 508 28.43 -27.73 15.99
C ASN A 508 27.57 -28.93 16.42
N GLN A 509 26.33 -28.69 16.87
CA GLN A 509 25.37 -29.73 17.25
C GLN A 509 24.60 -30.28 16.03
N ARG A 510 24.70 -29.62 14.88
CA ARG A 510 24.14 -30.11 13.61
C ARG A 510 25.06 -31.19 13.02
N PRO A 511 24.51 -32.19 12.30
CA PRO A 511 25.31 -33.24 11.65
C PRO A 511 26.22 -32.73 10.52
N CYS A 512 25.96 -31.52 10.00
CA CYS A 512 26.73 -30.82 8.99
C CYS A 512 26.45 -29.31 9.07
N LEU A 513 27.00 -28.50 8.17
CA LEU A 513 27.02 -27.03 8.25
C LEU A 513 27.66 -26.52 9.55
N ASN A 514 28.76 -27.13 9.98
CA ASN A 514 29.50 -26.61 11.13
C ASN A 514 30.47 -25.52 10.65
N LEU A 515 30.40 -24.34 11.26
CA LEU A 515 31.27 -23.21 10.95
C LEU A 515 32.21 -22.96 12.12
N ASP A 516 33.50 -23.20 11.92
CA ASP A 516 34.52 -22.82 12.90
C ASP A 516 34.63 -21.28 12.96
N PRO A 517 34.64 -20.64 14.14
CA PRO A 517 34.69 -19.18 14.24
C PRO A 517 35.86 -18.55 13.49
N GLN A 518 37.02 -19.21 13.42
CA GLN A 518 38.18 -18.67 12.72
C GLN A 518 38.01 -18.67 11.19
N ALA A 519 36.94 -19.28 10.65
CA ALA A 519 36.62 -19.24 9.22
C ALA A 519 35.97 -17.91 8.84
N ILE A 520 35.44 -17.17 9.81
CA ILE A 520 34.74 -15.90 9.60
C ILE A 520 35.67 -14.84 8.96
N MET A 521 36.97 -15.12 8.83
CA MET A 521 37.98 -14.20 8.32
C MET A 521 38.36 -14.39 6.84
N THR A 522 37.82 -15.37 6.11
CA THR A 522 38.22 -15.62 4.70
C THR A 522 37.33 -14.85 3.71
N LEU A 523 37.82 -13.69 3.28
CA LEU A 523 37.38 -13.01 2.05
C LEU A 523 38.14 -13.64 0.87
N GLU A 524 37.52 -14.55 0.12
CA GLU A 524 38.14 -15.02 -1.12
C GLU A 524 37.14 -15.36 -2.22
N VAL A 525 37.40 -14.79 -3.39
CA VAL A 525 36.77 -15.09 -4.68
C VAL A 525 37.71 -16.06 -5.41
N THR A 526 37.28 -17.30 -5.64
CA THR A 526 37.83 -18.10 -6.75
C THR A 526 36.70 -18.64 -7.62
N GLY A 527 36.81 -18.39 -8.92
CA GLY A 527 35.93 -18.97 -9.92
C GLY A 527 36.23 -20.47 -10.07
N GLY A 528 35.17 -21.28 -10.03
CA GLY A 528 35.19 -22.69 -10.42
C GLY A 528 35.14 -23.67 -9.27
N GLU A 529 34.00 -24.36 -9.17
CA GLU A 529 33.73 -25.65 -8.51
C GLU A 529 34.85 -26.26 -7.63
N THR A 530 34.85 -25.94 -6.33
CA THR A 530 34.92 -26.85 -5.15
C THR A 530 35.35 -26.05 -3.91
N GLY A 531 34.74 -26.39 -2.76
CA GLY A 531 34.39 -25.43 -1.72
C GLY A 531 35.52 -24.70 -0.99
N SER A 532 35.29 -23.40 -0.85
CA SER A 532 35.96 -22.49 0.05
C SER A 532 34.87 -21.56 0.61
N PHE A 533 34.97 -21.19 1.89
CA PHE A 533 34.03 -20.28 2.53
C PHE A 533 34.33 -18.85 2.08
N ALA A 534 33.53 -18.32 1.16
CA ALA A 534 33.59 -16.92 0.76
C ALA A 534 32.65 -16.11 1.66
N ILE A 535 33.20 -15.34 2.59
CA ILE A 535 32.47 -14.16 3.09
C ILE A 535 32.82 -13.02 2.15
N ASP A 536 31.89 -12.64 1.27
CA ASP A 536 32.06 -11.48 0.38
C ASP A 536 32.15 -10.14 1.14
N PHE A 537 31.81 -10.11 2.43
CA PHE A 537 31.66 -8.90 3.25
C PHE A 537 32.39 -8.94 4.60
N ALA A 538 33.24 -7.95 4.86
CA ALA A 538 33.69 -7.71 6.23
C ALA A 538 32.49 -7.28 7.10
N TYR A 539 32.10 -8.12 8.07
CA TYR A 539 31.07 -7.76 9.04
C TYR A 539 31.60 -6.76 10.06
N SER A 540 30.87 -5.66 10.26
CA SER A 540 31.12 -4.68 11.31
C SER A 540 30.90 -5.27 12.71
N TYR A 541 29.96 -6.21 12.85
CA TYR A 541 29.68 -6.90 14.11
C TYR A 541 29.43 -8.39 13.88
N ILE A 542 30.02 -9.24 14.72
CA ILE A 542 29.65 -10.65 14.83
C ILE A 542 29.01 -10.86 16.20
N HIS A 543 27.77 -11.33 16.20
CA HIS A 543 26.99 -11.65 17.38
C HIS A 543 27.09 -13.15 17.67
N PHE A 544 27.68 -13.51 18.81
CA PHE A 544 27.76 -14.90 19.26
C PHE A 544 26.43 -15.29 19.93
N ALA A 545 25.61 -16.09 19.24
CA ALA A 545 24.27 -16.48 19.66
C ALA A 545 24.21 -17.98 20.04
N PHE A 546 24.06 -18.35 21.32
CA PHE A 546 23.85 -17.51 22.48
C PHE A 546 24.68 -17.99 23.68
N ALA A 547 25.02 -17.05 24.56
CA ALA A 547 25.34 -17.39 25.94
C ALA A 547 24.05 -17.65 26.72
N ASN A 548 24.12 -18.60 27.65
CA ASN A 548 23.03 -18.93 28.56
C ASN A 548 23.12 -18.07 29.84
N ILE A 549 22.00 -17.95 30.56
CA ILE A 549 21.94 -17.32 31.88
C ILE A 549 21.36 -18.33 32.89
N THR A 550 22.04 -18.52 34.01
CA THR A 550 21.59 -19.39 35.08
C THR A 550 20.45 -18.77 35.89
N GLU A 551 19.75 -19.55 36.73
CA GLU A 551 18.67 -19.03 37.60
C GLU A 551 19.14 -17.95 38.60
N ASP A 552 20.42 -17.96 38.98
CA ASP A 552 21.07 -16.95 39.81
C ASP A 552 21.77 -15.84 39.00
N PHE A 553 21.39 -15.72 37.72
CA PHE A 553 21.77 -14.67 36.78
C PHE A 553 23.26 -14.63 36.40
N GLN A 554 23.98 -15.75 36.50
CA GLN A 554 25.36 -15.87 36.02
C GLN A 554 25.37 -16.18 34.52
N VAL A 555 26.38 -15.66 33.81
CA VAL A 555 26.60 -16.01 32.41
C VAL A 555 27.21 -17.41 32.31
N ASP A 556 26.59 -18.28 31.53
CA ASP A 556 27.05 -19.65 31.29
C ASP A 556 27.25 -19.90 29.79
N VAL A 557 28.51 -20.19 29.42
CA VAL A 557 28.93 -20.62 28.08
C VAL A 557 29.38 -22.08 28.08
N GLY A 558 29.11 -22.83 29.14
CA GLY A 558 29.64 -24.18 29.35
C GLY A 558 29.27 -25.17 28.23
N THR A 559 28.08 -25.03 27.64
CA THR A 559 27.60 -25.89 26.54
C THR A 559 28.22 -25.55 25.18
N VAL A 560 28.83 -24.36 25.05
CA VAL A 560 29.41 -23.81 23.80
C VAL A 560 30.82 -23.28 24.05
N LYS A 561 31.53 -23.89 25.02
CA LYS A 561 32.78 -23.35 25.56
C LYS A 561 33.87 -23.27 24.50
N ASP A 562 34.02 -24.32 23.70
CA ASP A 562 35.08 -24.40 22.71
C ASP A 562 34.84 -23.37 21.58
N GLU A 563 33.59 -23.21 21.17
CA GLU A 563 33.14 -22.19 20.20
C GLU A 563 33.41 -20.78 20.75
N PHE A 564 33.07 -20.52 22.02
CA PHE A 564 33.29 -19.21 22.65
C PHE A 564 34.79 -18.88 22.79
N GLU A 565 35.62 -19.84 23.20
CA GLU A 565 37.06 -19.65 23.27
C GLU A 565 37.69 -19.40 21.89
N ASN A 566 37.16 -20.01 20.83
CA ASN A 566 37.60 -19.73 19.46
C ASN A 566 37.05 -18.39 18.92
N PHE A 567 35.83 -18.03 19.27
CA PHE A 567 35.24 -16.73 18.94
C PHE A 567 36.05 -15.56 19.53
N LYS A 568 36.49 -15.67 20.78
CA LYS A 568 37.34 -14.64 21.42
C LYS A 568 38.64 -14.37 20.67
N LYS A 569 39.18 -15.39 19.99
CA LYS A 569 40.43 -15.33 19.21
C LYS A 569 40.24 -14.73 17.82
N LEU A 570 39.02 -14.39 17.40
CA LEU A 570 38.80 -13.65 16.16
C LEU A 570 39.69 -12.41 16.13
N SER A 571 40.62 -12.37 15.18
CA SER A 571 41.39 -11.18 14.85
C SER A 571 40.50 -10.19 14.12
N LYS A 572 40.72 -8.91 14.36
CA LYS A 572 40.06 -7.88 13.55
C LYS A 572 40.50 -8.05 12.09
N PRO A 573 39.56 -8.09 11.13
CA PRO A 573 39.92 -8.02 9.73
C PRO A 573 40.69 -6.72 9.51
N LYS A 574 41.64 -6.73 8.59
CA LYS A 574 42.31 -5.50 8.20
C LYS A 574 41.62 -4.96 6.98
N ASP A 575 41.40 -3.66 6.96
CA ASP A 575 41.17 -2.96 5.72
C ASP A 575 42.45 -3.11 4.89
N PRO A 576 42.38 -2.81 3.60
CA PRO A 576 43.55 -3.10 2.82
C PRO A 576 44.52 -1.90 2.70
N ALA A 577 44.31 -0.83 3.49
CA ALA A 577 45.39 0.07 3.90
C ALA A 577 46.23 -0.54 5.03
N GLY A 578 45.78 -1.65 5.61
CA GLY A 578 46.43 -2.38 6.69
C GLY A 578 45.94 -1.96 8.08
N ASP A 579 44.96 -1.07 8.14
CA ASP A 579 44.31 -0.63 9.36
C ASP A 579 43.30 -1.69 9.83
N GLU A 580 43.13 -1.86 11.13
CA GLU A 580 42.14 -2.82 11.64
C GLU A 580 40.72 -2.31 11.36
N ILE A 581 39.93 -3.04 10.57
CA ILE A 581 38.48 -2.84 10.50
C ILE A 581 37.93 -3.21 11.86
N ASN A 582 37.14 -2.29 12.42
CA ASN A 582 36.51 -2.54 13.69
C ASN A 582 35.38 -3.58 13.53
N GLN A 583 35.72 -4.86 13.67
CA GLN A 583 34.76 -5.95 13.82
C GLN A 583 34.47 -6.17 15.30
N GLY A 584 33.29 -5.73 15.76
CA GLY A 584 32.87 -5.89 17.13
C GLY A 584 32.48 -7.33 17.45
N LYS A 585 33.10 -7.92 18.47
CA LYS A 585 32.72 -9.21 19.06
C LYS A 585 31.63 -9.00 20.11
N VAL A 586 30.39 -9.25 19.75
CA VAL A 586 29.22 -9.03 20.60
C VAL A 586 28.71 -10.37 21.13
N LEU A 587 28.38 -10.44 22.41
CA LEU A 587 27.75 -11.62 23.00
C LEU A 587 26.25 -11.41 23.14
N SER A 588 25.48 -12.32 22.54
CA SER A 588 24.02 -12.29 22.58
C SER A 588 23.47 -13.19 23.68
N PHE A 589 22.46 -12.71 24.38
CA PHE A 589 21.70 -13.45 25.38
C PHE A 589 20.24 -13.61 24.95
N GLY A 590 19.70 -14.81 25.09
CA GLY A 590 18.29 -15.08 24.82
C GLY A 590 18.08 -15.99 23.62
N GLY A 591 17.32 -15.50 22.64
CA GLY A 591 16.77 -16.26 21.52
C GLY A 591 15.46 -16.97 21.87
N TRP A 592 14.76 -17.42 20.84
CA TRP A 592 13.45 -18.09 20.93
C TRP A 592 13.40 -19.18 22.03
N SER A 593 14.24 -20.21 21.96
CA SER A 593 14.22 -21.32 22.93
C SER A 593 14.44 -20.86 24.37
N PHE A 594 15.44 -20.01 24.63
CA PHE A 594 15.67 -19.52 25.99
C PHE A 594 14.48 -18.71 26.52
N SER A 595 13.82 -17.95 25.64
CA SER A 595 12.72 -17.08 26.00
C SER A 595 11.38 -17.82 26.16
N THR A 596 11.21 -18.98 25.51
CA THR A 596 9.93 -19.70 25.46
C THR A 596 9.93 -21.09 26.11
N ASP A 597 11.09 -21.67 26.41
CA ASP A 597 11.16 -23.00 27.05
C ASP A 597 10.78 -22.92 28.53
N LEU A 598 10.08 -23.94 29.03
CA LEU A 598 9.56 -24.00 30.40
C LEU A 598 10.66 -23.86 31.47
N ASP A 599 11.88 -24.29 31.15
CA ASP A 599 13.01 -24.28 32.08
C ASP A 599 13.70 -22.92 32.18
N SER A 600 13.51 -22.01 31.20
CA SER A 600 14.27 -20.76 31.10
C SER A 600 13.44 -19.49 30.92
N TYR A 601 12.17 -19.58 30.47
CA TYR A 601 11.33 -18.39 30.17
C TYR A 601 11.22 -17.38 31.33
N ALA A 602 11.30 -17.88 32.57
CA ALA A 602 11.16 -17.08 33.77
C ALA A 602 12.43 -16.28 34.14
N ILE A 603 13.59 -16.62 33.56
CA ILE A 603 14.88 -16.07 33.97
C ILE A 603 14.94 -14.57 33.63
N PHE A 604 14.68 -14.16 32.39
CA PHE A 604 14.63 -12.73 32.06
C PHE A 604 13.56 -11.99 32.86
N ARG A 605 12.34 -12.56 32.99
CA ARG A 605 11.24 -11.95 33.76
C ARG A 605 11.63 -11.66 35.20
N LYS A 606 12.31 -12.60 35.87
CA LYS A 606 12.82 -12.43 37.24
C LYS A 606 14.01 -11.47 37.26
N GLY A 607 14.91 -11.59 36.30
CA GLY A 607 16.15 -10.81 36.19
C GLY A 607 15.90 -9.32 36.07
N VAL A 608 14.88 -8.89 35.33
CA VAL A 608 14.58 -7.45 35.12
C VAL A 608 13.82 -6.78 36.27
N THR A 609 13.37 -7.55 37.28
CA THR A 609 12.67 -7.00 38.45
C THR A 609 13.55 -6.07 39.27
N ASP A 610 12.95 -5.10 39.98
CA ASP A 610 13.69 -4.16 40.84
C ASP A 610 14.60 -4.84 41.86
N ALA A 611 14.26 -6.05 42.30
CA ALA A 611 15.05 -6.81 43.26
C ALA A 611 16.31 -7.45 42.67
N GLN A 612 16.29 -7.84 41.39
CA GLN A 612 17.36 -8.65 40.78
C GLN A 612 18.12 -7.93 39.66
N ARG A 613 17.53 -6.88 39.09
CA ARG A 613 18.04 -6.15 37.92
C ARG A 613 19.50 -5.74 38.06
N SER A 614 19.88 -5.17 39.20
CA SER A 614 21.27 -4.74 39.39
C SER A 614 22.25 -5.90 39.45
N GLN A 615 21.87 -7.03 40.04
CA GLN A 615 22.74 -8.21 40.07
C GLN A 615 22.91 -8.76 38.65
N PHE A 616 21.81 -8.90 37.92
CA PHE A 616 21.84 -9.42 36.56
C PHE A 616 22.65 -8.53 35.63
N ALA A 617 22.41 -7.21 35.63
CA ALA A 617 23.16 -6.25 34.83
C ALA A 617 24.66 -6.26 35.15
N SER A 618 25.02 -6.35 36.44
CA SER A 618 26.43 -6.44 36.84
C SER A 618 27.09 -7.74 36.36
N ASN A 619 26.40 -8.88 36.40
CA ASN A 619 26.96 -10.15 35.96
C ASN A 619 27.28 -10.17 34.45
N VAL A 620 26.35 -9.69 33.62
CA VAL A 620 26.57 -9.67 32.15
C VAL A 620 27.64 -8.66 31.75
N VAL A 621 27.70 -7.50 32.41
CA VAL A 621 28.75 -6.49 32.16
C VAL A 621 30.13 -7.01 32.58
N ASN A 622 30.24 -7.55 33.79
CA ASN A 622 31.51 -8.12 34.28
C ASN A 622 32.01 -9.23 33.33
N PHE A 623 31.11 -10.11 32.85
CA PHE A 623 31.50 -11.14 31.89
C PHE A 623 32.02 -10.58 30.58
N ALA A 624 31.42 -9.50 30.07
CA ALA A 624 31.88 -8.82 28.86
C ALA A 624 33.27 -8.19 29.04
N GLU A 625 33.53 -7.57 30.18
CA GLU A 625 34.83 -6.99 30.52
C GLU A 625 35.89 -8.09 30.71
N ASP A 626 35.60 -9.12 31.48
CA ASP A 626 36.51 -10.24 31.79
C ASP A 626 36.94 -11.00 30.52
N ASN A 627 36.11 -10.98 29.47
CA ASN A 627 36.38 -11.65 28.20
C ASN A 627 36.78 -10.69 27.06
N ASN A 628 36.94 -9.39 27.35
CA ASN A 628 37.28 -8.36 26.37
C ASN A 628 36.38 -8.39 25.11
N LEU A 629 35.06 -8.46 25.35
CA LEU A 629 34.04 -8.40 24.30
C LEU A 629 33.73 -6.95 23.95
N ASP A 630 33.36 -6.67 22.70
CA ASP A 630 33.11 -5.31 22.20
C ASP A 630 31.67 -4.87 22.43
N GLY A 631 30.77 -5.75 22.84
CA GLY A 631 29.41 -5.38 23.18
C GLY A 631 28.55 -6.51 23.71
N LEU A 632 27.31 -6.17 24.07
CA LEU A 632 26.27 -7.07 24.55
C LEU A 632 24.99 -6.89 23.73
N ASP A 633 24.37 -8.00 23.36
CA ASP A 633 23.08 -8.02 22.67
C ASP A 633 22.05 -8.80 23.50
N PHE A 634 20.81 -8.29 23.55
CA PHE A 634 19.72 -8.93 24.30
C PHE A 634 18.55 -9.23 23.37
N ASP A 635 18.29 -10.52 23.19
CA ASP A 635 17.28 -11.07 22.29
C ASP A 635 16.18 -11.78 23.10
N TRP A 636 15.29 -11.00 23.71
CA TRP A 636 14.22 -11.53 24.56
C TRP A 636 12.91 -11.69 23.78
N GLU A 637 12.58 -12.93 23.40
CA GLU A 637 11.52 -13.26 22.44
C GLU A 637 10.27 -13.99 23.01
N THR A 638 9.11 -13.37 23.13
CA THR A 638 8.94 -11.94 23.44
C THR A 638 8.07 -11.86 24.70
N PHE A 639 8.46 -11.04 25.68
CA PHE A 639 7.72 -10.97 26.95
C PHE A 639 6.31 -10.42 26.81
N GLY A 640 5.97 -9.79 25.68
CA GLY A 640 4.62 -9.32 25.38
C GLY A 640 3.71 -10.37 24.73
N ALA A 641 4.21 -11.56 24.37
CA ALA A 641 3.46 -12.57 23.64
C ALA A 641 2.36 -13.21 24.51
N PRO A 642 1.07 -13.09 24.16
CA PRO A 642 -0.01 -13.64 24.94
C PRO A 642 -0.35 -15.10 24.58
N ASP A 643 0.26 -15.66 23.55
CA ASP A 643 -0.27 -16.82 22.82
C ASP A 643 0.68 -18.02 22.74
N ILE A 644 1.76 -18.00 23.53
CA ILE A 644 2.73 -19.10 23.58
C ILE A 644 2.17 -20.23 24.47
N PRO A 645 1.91 -21.44 23.92
CA PRO A 645 1.32 -22.53 24.69
C PRO A 645 2.18 -22.93 25.89
N GLY A 646 1.58 -23.01 27.08
CA GLY A 646 2.26 -23.42 28.31
C GLY A 646 3.05 -22.34 29.03
N ILE A 647 3.18 -21.15 28.43
CA ILE A 647 3.87 -20.00 29.03
C ILE A 647 2.85 -18.96 29.50
N PRO A 648 2.91 -18.50 30.76
CA PRO A 648 2.03 -17.44 31.23
C PRO A 648 2.22 -16.16 30.42
N HIS A 649 1.14 -15.40 30.22
CA HIS A 649 1.22 -14.03 29.69
C HIS A 649 2.27 -13.22 30.45
N GLY A 650 3.02 -12.36 29.73
CA GLY A 650 3.90 -11.41 30.38
C GLY A 650 3.15 -10.38 31.22
N ASP A 651 3.85 -9.81 32.18
CA ASP A 651 3.29 -8.75 33.02
C ASP A 651 3.34 -7.43 32.23
N PRO A 652 2.28 -6.60 32.21
CA PRO A 652 2.28 -5.34 31.47
C PRO A 652 3.43 -4.38 31.81
N GLY A 653 4.04 -4.53 32.98
CA GLY A 653 5.23 -3.77 33.40
C GLY A 653 6.58 -4.34 32.92
N ASP A 654 6.60 -5.49 32.23
CA ASP A 654 7.85 -6.12 31.75
C ASP A 654 8.61 -5.20 30.77
N GLY A 655 7.91 -4.44 29.93
CA GLY A 655 8.54 -3.49 29.00
C GLY A 655 9.31 -2.37 29.70
N GLU A 656 8.73 -1.74 30.73
CA GLU A 656 9.41 -0.71 31.51
C GLU A 656 10.53 -1.30 32.38
N ARG A 657 10.35 -2.52 32.92
CA ARG A 657 11.42 -3.22 33.65
C ARG A 657 12.60 -3.58 32.74
N TYR A 658 12.33 -4.02 31.51
CA TYR A 658 13.37 -4.31 30.52
C TYR A 658 14.14 -3.05 30.13
N LEU A 659 13.45 -1.93 29.88
CA LEU A 659 14.09 -0.63 29.67
C LEU A 659 14.99 -0.24 30.85
N ASN A 660 14.53 -0.41 32.09
CA ASN A 660 15.34 -0.13 33.27
C ASN A 660 16.57 -1.03 33.35
N PHE A 661 16.45 -2.31 32.95
CA PHE A 661 17.58 -3.23 32.87
C PHE A 661 18.61 -2.75 31.84
N LEU A 662 18.17 -2.35 30.65
CA LEU A 662 19.06 -1.81 29.61
C LEU A 662 19.76 -0.53 30.06
N ASN A 663 19.07 0.36 30.80
CA ASN A 663 19.71 1.52 31.43
C ASN A 663 20.83 1.11 32.38
N GLU A 664 20.59 0.14 33.26
CA GLU A 664 21.62 -0.33 34.20
C GLU A 664 22.79 -1.03 33.49
N VAL A 665 22.55 -1.78 32.42
CA VAL A 665 23.62 -2.35 31.59
C VAL A 665 24.42 -1.23 30.95
N ARG A 666 23.76 -0.24 30.33
CA ARG A 666 24.43 0.86 29.65
C ARG A 666 25.26 1.72 30.62
N ASP A 667 24.75 1.98 31.81
CA ASP A 667 25.43 2.75 32.87
C ASP A 667 26.69 2.05 33.40
N LYS A 668 26.67 0.71 33.44
CA LYS A 668 27.77 -0.11 33.96
C LYS A 668 28.79 -0.50 32.88
N LEU A 669 28.35 -0.65 31.63
CA LEU A 669 29.21 -1.06 30.51
C LEU A 669 30.03 0.15 29.99
N PRO A 670 31.36 -0.01 29.79
CA PRO A 670 32.19 1.05 29.21
C PRO A 670 31.64 1.63 27.89
N SER A 671 31.73 2.95 27.73
CA SER A 671 31.07 3.70 26.64
C SER A 671 31.53 3.32 25.23
N GLU A 672 32.72 2.74 25.09
CA GLU A 672 33.27 2.24 23.83
C GLU A 672 32.70 0.88 23.39
N LYS A 673 32.00 0.17 24.30
CA LYS A 673 31.36 -1.11 24.01
C LYS A 673 29.89 -0.89 23.66
N THR A 674 29.37 -1.66 22.73
CA THR A 674 27.98 -1.52 22.26
C THR A 674 26.98 -2.27 23.14
N VAL A 675 25.76 -1.74 23.24
CA VAL A 675 24.57 -2.43 23.72
C VAL A 675 23.56 -2.47 22.58
N SER A 676 23.04 -3.66 22.27
CA SER A 676 21.97 -3.82 21.29
C SER A 676 20.85 -4.70 21.81
N VAL A 677 19.73 -4.66 21.08
CA VAL A 677 18.59 -5.54 21.31
C VAL A 677 18.06 -6.05 19.99
N ALA A 678 17.62 -7.31 19.97
CA ALA A 678 16.80 -7.84 18.89
C ALA A 678 15.31 -7.66 19.23
N VAL A 679 14.53 -7.19 18.24
CA VAL A 679 13.11 -6.88 18.41
C VAL A 679 12.27 -7.40 17.24
N PRO A 680 11.01 -7.83 17.49
CA PRO A 680 10.17 -8.46 16.47
C PRO A 680 9.59 -7.45 15.48
N ALA A 681 9.48 -7.82 14.20
CA ALA A 681 8.83 -7.00 13.16
C ALA A 681 7.30 -6.89 13.30
N SER A 682 6.67 -7.83 14.01
CA SER A 682 5.23 -7.84 14.25
C SER A 682 4.81 -6.72 15.20
N TYR A 683 3.81 -5.93 14.79
CA TYR A 683 3.16 -4.93 15.64
C TYR A 683 2.67 -5.51 16.98
N TRP A 684 2.14 -6.74 16.96
CA TRP A 684 1.55 -7.37 18.14
C TRP A 684 2.57 -7.72 19.21
N TYR A 685 3.79 -8.05 18.83
CA TYR A 685 4.87 -8.32 19.76
C TYR A 685 5.64 -7.04 20.12
N LEU A 686 5.89 -6.15 19.13
CA LEU A 686 6.66 -4.93 19.36
C LEU A 686 5.93 -3.91 20.25
N LYS A 687 4.59 -3.88 20.27
CA LYS A 687 3.81 -2.91 21.06
C LYS A 687 4.09 -2.96 22.57
N GLY A 688 4.60 -4.10 23.08
CA GLY A 688 5.00 -4.25 24.48
C GLY A 688 6.35 -3.59 24.81
N PHE A 689 7.13 -3.24 23.80
CA PHE A 689 8.43 -2.60 23.97
C PHE A 689 8.26 -1.08 24.00
N PRO A 690 8.82 -0.36 24.99
CA PRO A 690 8.95 1.09 24.94
C PRO A 690 10.05 1.48 23.94
N ILE A 691 9.89 1.08 22.67
CA ILE A 691 10.98 0.98 21.69
C ILE A 691 11.67 2.32 21.42
N LYS A 692 10.92 3.43 21.44
CA LYS A 692 11.50 4.77 21.35
C LYS A 692 12.48 5.02 22.50
N LYS A 693 12.08 4.75 23.74
CA LYS A 693 12.95 4.94 24.91
C LYS A 693 14.12 3.96 24.89
N ILE A 694 13.91 2.72 24.45
CA ILE A 694 14.99 1.74 24.28
C ILE A 694 16.04 2.27 23.28
N SER A 695 15.60 2.85 22.16
CA SER A 695 16.50 3.44 21.16
C SER A 695 17.31 4.64 21.67
N ASP A 696 16.89 5.28 22.76
CA ASP A 696 17.65 6.34 23.42
C ASP A 696 18.81 5.78 24.27
N VAL A 697 18.77 4.49 24.63
CA VAL A 697 19.71 3.81 25.55
C VAL A 697 20.70 2.90 24.80
N VAL A 698 20.21 2.16 23.81
CA VAL A 698 21.02 1.21 23.04
C VAL A 698 21.74 1.89 21.88
N ASP A 699 22.85 1.32 21.44
CA ASP A 699 23.63 1.79 20.30
C ASP A 699 22.88 1.51 18.98
N TYR A 700 22.31 0.32 18.85
CA TYR A 700 21.49 -0.06 17.71
C TYR A 700 20.46 -1.15 18.05
N ILE A 701 19.50 -1.34 17.15
CA ILE A 701 18.41 -2.32 17.23
C ILE A 701 18.54 -3.27 16.05
N VAL A 702 18.57 -4.57 16.33
CA VAL A 702 18.39 -5.61 15.33
C VAL A 702 16.90 -5.83 15.15
N PHE A 703 16.37 -5.48 13.99
CA PHE A 703 14.94 -5.60 13.71
C PHE A 703 14.67 -6.87 12.90
N MET A 704 14.03 -7.87 13.52
CA MET A 704 13.85 -9.21 12.93
C MET A 704 12.78 -9.21 11.83
N THR A 705 13.12 -8.65 10.66
CA THR A 705 12.27 -8.55 9.46
C THR A 705 12.33 -9.81 8.59
N TYR A 706 12.25 -10.95 9.27
CA TYR A 706 12.11 -12.30 8.73
C TYR A 706 11.13 -13.06 9.62
N ASP A 707 10.75 -14.28 9.23
CA ASP A 707 9.71 -15.05 9.93
C ASP A 707 8.37 -14.31 10.02
N LEU A 708 8.06 -13.55 8.97
CA LEU A 708 6.77 -12.88 8.82
C LEU A 708 5.63 -13.90 8.61
N HIS A 709 5.98 -15.06 8.05
CA HIS A 709 5.08 -16.18 7.76
C HIS A 709 5.74 -17.51 8.08
N GLY A 710 4.93 -18.49 8.48
CA GLY A 710 5.42 -19.80 8.88
C GLY A 710 4.30 -20.76 9.25
N GLN A 711 4.65 -21.91 9.83
CA GLN A 711 3.68 -22.97 10.14
C GLN A 711 2.63 -22.54 11.17
N TRP A 712 2.95 -21.54 11.99
CA TRP A 712 2.06 -20.96 12.99
C TRP A 712 0.84 -20.23 12.40
N ASP A 713 0.84 -19.95 11.09
CA ASP A 713 -0.30 -19.35 10.39
C ASP A 713 -1.46 -20.35 10.17
N TRP A 714 -1.22 -21.65 10.42
CA TRP A 714 -2.24 -22.69 10.26
C TRP A 714 -3.46 -22.46 11.15
N ASP A 715 -4.66 -22.52 10.54
CA ASP A 715 -5.95 -22.39 11.23
C ASP A 715 -6.07 -21.10 12.05
N ARG A 716 -5.40 -20.05 11.57
CA ARG A 716 -5.55 -18.68 12.06
C ARG A 716 -6.33 -17.92 11.01
N PRO A 717 -7.67 -17.74 11.12
CA PRO A 717 -8.52 -17.08 10.12
C PRO A 717 -8.09 -15.67 9.67
N ASN A 718 -7.07 -15.16 10.33
CA ASN A 718 -6.67 -13.81 10.56
C ASN A 718 -5.12 -13.71 10.69
N GLY A 719 -4.39 -14.82 10.49
CA GLY A 719 -2.92 -14.82 10.54
C GLY A 719 -2.27 -14.14 9.33
N SER A 720 -3.02 -13.95 8.23
CA SER A 720 -2.51 -13.31 7.02
C SER A 720 -3.62 -12.64 6.21
N ASP A 721 -3.35 -11.44 5.71
CA ASP A 721 -4.30 -10.68 4.92
C ASP A 721 -4.74 -11.41 3.64
N GLY A 722 -6.06 -11.50 3.46
CA GLY A 722 -6.69 -12.15 2.31
C GLY A 722 -6.55 -13.68 2.32
N CYS A 723 -6.27 -14.28 3.47
CA CYS A 723 -6.09 -15.73 3.59
C CYS A 723 -7.07 -16.35 4.61
N ASP A 724 -8.23 -16.82 4.13
CA ASP A 724 -9.20 -17.53 4.97
C ASP A 724 -8.55 -18.76 5.63
N GLY A 725 -8.48 -18.79 6.97
CA GLY A 725 -7.83 -19.86 7.75
C GLY A 725 -6.31 -19.78 7.85
N GLY A 726 -5.68 -18.72 7.32
CA GLY A 726 -4.25 -18.39 7.50
C GLY A 726 -3.24 -19.28 6.78
N SER A 727 -3.65 -20.46 6.34
CA SER A 727 -2.77 -21.50 5.77
C SER A 727 -2.25 -21.24 4.34
N CYS A 728 -2.10 -19.98 3.92
CA CYS A 728 -1.64 -19.66 2.57
C CYS A 728 -0.12 -19.74 2.45
N LEU A 729 0.39 -20.11 1.27
CA LEU A 729 1.80 -20.06 0.95
C LEU A 729 2.25 -18.60 0.87
N ARG A 730 2.96 -18.12 1.90
CA ARG A 730 3.45 -16.74 1.99
C ARG A 730 4.94 -16.72 2.31
N SER A 731 5.61 -15.71 1.77
CA SER A 731 7.06 -15.55 1.93
C SER A 731 7.38 -14.97 3.31
N HIS A 732 8.19 -15.67 4.10
CA HIS A 732 8.60 -15.19 5.42
C HIS A 732 9.54 -13.98 5.38
N VAL A 733 10.06 -13.65 4.19
CA VAL A 733 10.95 -12.50 3.93
C VAL A 733 10.25 -11.48 3.04
N ASN A 734 8.91 -11.36 3.09
CA ASN A 734 8.16 -10.45 2.23
C ASN A 734 8.58 -8.97 2.42
N GLN A 735 9.07 -8.34 1.36
CA GLN A 735 9.55 -6.96 1.38
C GLN A 735 8.44 -5.93 1.61
N THR A 736 7.21 -6.21 1.16
CA THR A 736 6.07 -5.30 1.39
C THR A 736 5.78 -5.21 2.89
N GLU A 737 5.74 -6.35 3.58
CA GLU A 737 5.50 -6.40 5.03
C GLU A 737 6.70 -5.90 5.82
N THR A 738 7.92 -6.16 5.34
CA THR A 738 9.15 -5.55 5.87
C THR A 738 9.11 -4.03 5.83
N ALA A 739 8.63 -3.44 4.71
CA ALA A 739 8.47 -1.99 4.60
C ALA A 739 7.40 -1.45 5.57
N LEU A 740 6.30 -2.17 5.80
CA LEU A 740 5.30 -1.81 6.82
C LEU A 740 5.91 -1.84 8.23
N ALA A 741 6.75 -2.84 8.53
CA ALA A 741 7.45 -2.94 9.80
C ALA A 741 8.43 -1.77 9.99
N PHE A 742 9.20 -1.41 8.95
CA PHE A 742 10.08 -0.24 8.98
C PHE A 742 9.32 1.07 9.17
N ALA A 743 8.19 1.23 8.49
CA ALA A 743 7.30 2.38 8.69
C ALA A 743 6.81 2.45 10.13
N MET A 744 6.39 1.33 10.72
CA MET A 744 5.96 1.23 12.11
C MET A 744 7.05 1.66 13.09
N ILE A 745 8.24 1.07 13.03
CA ILE A 745 9.31 1.34 14.01
C ILE A 745 9.84 2.79 13.91
N THR A 746 9.94 3.35 12.70
CA THR A 746 10.34 4.75 12.50
C THR A 746 9.27 5.74 12.94
N LYS A 747 7.98 5.40 12.76
CA LYS A 747 6.83 6.15 13.30
C LYS A 747 6.74 6.07 14.83
N ALA A 748 7.14 4.96 15.42
CA ALA A 748 7.29 4.84 16.87
C ALA A 748 8.34 5.81 17.43
N GLY A 749 9.24 6.30 16.57
CA GLY A 749 10.23 7.33 16.88
C GLY A 749 11.65 6.81 17.02
N VAL A 750 11.93 5.60 16.55
CA VAL A 750 13.30 5.05 16.52
C VAL A 750 14.09 5.71 15.38
N PRO A 751 15.31 6.23 15.65
CA PRO A 751 16.20 6.77 14.61
C PRO A 751 16.48 5.77 13.48
N ASN A 752 16.36 6.17 12.21
CA ASN A 752 16.64 5.28 11.08
C ASN A 752 18.05 4.68 11.18
N ASN A 753 19.05 5.53 11.43
CA ASN A 753 20.47 5.16 11.52
C ASN A 753 20.84 4.28 12.74
N LYS A 754 19.86 3.86 13.56
CA LYS A 754 20.04 2.87 14.64
C LYS A 754 19.40 1.51 14.32
N ILE A 755 18.73 1.35 13.19
CA ILE A 755 18.01 0.13 12.85
C ILE A 755 18.86 -0.70 11.89
N PHE A 756 19.14 -1.94 12.28
CA PHE A 756 19.64 -2.97 11.37
C PHE A 756 18.46 -3.81 10.90
N GLY A 757 18.18 -3.79 9.60
CA GLY A 757 17.15 -4.64 9.00
C GLY A 757 17.57 -6.11 8.98
N GLY A 758 16.75 -6.98 9.53
CA GLY A 758 16.99 -8.42 9.54
C GLY A 758 16.91 -9.04 8.13
N VAL A 759 17.90 -9.85 7.78
CA VAL A 759 17.91 -10.69 6.58
C VAL A 759 18.17 -12.14 6.96
N ALA A 760 17.57 -13.08 6.25
CA ALA A 760 17.66 -14.51 6.54
C ALA A 760 18.54 -15.26 5.53
N SER A 761 19.37 -16.20 6.01
CA SER A 761 20.10 -17.21 5.21
C SER A 761 19.42 -18.59 5.29
N TYR A 762 18.11 -18.61 5.50
CA TYR A 762 17.28 -19.80 5.47
C TYR A 762 15.94 -19.45 4.79
N GLY A 763 15.20 -20.48 4.41
CA GLY A 763 13.82 -20.38 3.94
C GLY A 763 12.83 -21.03 4.90
N ARG A 764 11.60 -20.49 4.92
CA ARG A 764 10.45 -21.20 5.50
C ARG A 764 9.79 -22.05 4.42
N SER A 765 9.65 -23.34 4.72
CA SER A 765 9.13 -24.33 3.77
C SER A 765 7.79 -24.92 4.18
N PHE A 766 7.00 -25.31 3.19
CA PHE A 766 5.64 -25.81 3.36
C PHE A 766 5.40 -27.02 2.46
N GLY A 767 4.69 -28.01 2.99
CA GLY A 767 4.04 -29.04 2.20
C GLY A 767 2.81 -28.43 1.55
N MET A 768 2.75 -28.40 0.22
CA MET A 768 1.62 -27.87 -0.54
C MET A 768 0.39 -28.79 -0.38
N ALA A 769 -0.78 -28.21 -0.12
CA ALA A 769 -2.03 -28.97 -0.08
C ALA A 769 -2.44 -29.50 -1.47
N ASP A 770 -2.11 -28.74 -2.51
CA ASP A 770 -2.23 -29.12 -3.92
C ASP A 770 -0.92 -28.76 -4.63
N PRO A 771 -0.09 -29.74 -5.05
CA PRO A 771 1.17 -29.46 -5.71
C PRO A 771 1.08 -28.71 -7.03
N SER A 772 -0.10 -28.61 -7.64
CA SER A 772 -0.34 -27.79 -8.83
C SER A 772 -0.63 -26.31 -8.51
N CYS A 773 -0.83 -25.96 -7.23
CA CYS A 773 -1.14 -24.62 -6.76
C CYS A 773 0.01 -24.06 -5.92
N HIS A 774 0.78 -23.13 -6.48
CA HIS A 774 2.02 -22.60 -5.87
C HIS A 774 2.00 -21.07 -5.66
N GLY A 775 0.87 -20.41 -5.91
CA GLY A 775 0.68 -18.97 -5.73
C GLY A 775 0.29 -18.55 -4.30
N PRO A 776 0.22 -17.24 -4.00
CA PRO A 776 0.08 -16.70 -2.64
C PRO A 776 -1.30 -16.93 -1.99
N THR A 777 -2.28 -17.44 -2.74
CA THR A 777 -3.60 -17.86 -2.24
C THR A 777 -3.71 -19.38 -2.07
N CYS A 778 -2.72 -20.13 -2.55
CA CYS A 778 -2.65 -21.58 -2.43
C CYS A 778 -2.32 -21.96 -0.99
N LYS A 779 -2.70 -23.17 -0.59
CA LYS A 779 -2.68 -23.60 0.81
C LYS A 779 -1.54 -24.59 1.10
N PHE A 780 -1.02 -24.54 2.32
CA PHE A 780 -0.13 -25.56 2.85
C PHE A 780 -0.88 -26.58 3.72
N THR A 781 -0.22 -27.71 4.01
CA THR A 781 -0.75 -28.79 4.84
C THR A 781 -0.61 -28.48 6.32
N GLY A 782 -1.70 -28.62 7.09
CA GLY A 782 -1.73 -28.89 8.53
C GLY A 782 -0.89 -28.01 9.49
N PRO A 783 -0.94 -28.31 10.80
CA PRO A 783 -0.13 -27.62 11.81
C PRO A 783 1.35 -28.05 11.80
N LYS A 784 1.72 -29.06 11.00
CA LYS A 784 3.11 -29.45 10.74
C LYS A 784 3.42 -29.15 9.28
N SER A 785 4.63 -28.68 8.98
CA SER A 785 5.01 -28.24 7.64
C SER A 785 4.68 -29.23 6.55
N GLY A 786 4.98 -30.51 6.74
CA GLY A 786 4.81 -31.51 5.68
C GLY A 786 5.82 -31.35 4.53
N ALA A 787 6.61 -30.28 4.52
CA ALA A 787 7.78 -30.15 3.67
C ALA A 787 8.88 -31.13 4.09
N ARG A 788 9.77 -31.41 3.15
CA ARG A 788 11.03 -32.10 3.43
C ARG A 788 11.89 -31.30 4.45
N PRO A 789 12.42 -31.93 5.52
CA PRO A 789 13.42 -31.29 6.36
C PRO A 789 14.78 -31.22 5.66
N GLY A 790 15.56 -30.17 5.92
CA GLY A 790 16.96 -30.10 5.48
C GLY A 790 17.83 -31.22 6.07
N GLU A 791 18.91 -31.59 5.39
CA GLU A 791 19.80 -32.67 5.81
C GLU A 791 20.65 -32.33 7.04
N CYS A 792 21.03 -31.08 7.23
CA CYS A 792 21.77 -30.55 8.37
C CYS A 792 20.84 -29.93 9.42
N THR A 793 19.87 -29.12 9.00
CA THR A 793 18.94 -28.45 9.92
C THR A 793 17.93 -29.41 10.55
N LYS A 794 17.64 -30.54 9.90
CA LYS A 794 16.75 -31.62 10.36
C LYS A 794 15.36 -31.15 10.85
N THR A 795 14.90 -29.98 10.37
CA THR A 795 13.67 -29.33 10.83
C THR A 795 12.72 -29.09 9.67
N ALA A 796 11.59 -29.78 9.63
CA ALA A 796 10.59 -29.54 8.57
C ALA A 796 9.99 -28.14 8.73
N GLY A 797 9.99 -27.36 7.64
CA GLY A 797 9.55 -25.97 7.65
C GLY A 797 10.65 -24.93 7.84
N TYR A 798 11.90 -25.38 7.99
CA TYR A 798 13.09 -24.52 8.10
C TYR A 798 14.24 -25.19 7.35
N ILE A 799 14.76 -24.55 6.32
CA ILE A 799 15.83 -25.11 5.48
C ILE A 799 16.87 -24.04 5.19
N ALA A 800 18.15 -24.34 5.44
CA ALA A 800 19.25 -23.40 5.26
C ALA A 800 19.43 -23.04 3.78
N ASN A 801 19.94 -21.84 3.46
CA ASN A 801 20.26 -21.47 2.09
C ASN A 801 21.25 -22.44 1.44
N ALA A 802 22.21 -22.96 2.21
CA ALA A 802 23.12 -24.00 1.76
C ALA A 802 22.37 -25.27 1.31
N GLU A 803 21.42 -25.74 2.12
CA GLU A 803 20.60 -26.93 1.82
C GLU A 803 19.62 -26.68 0.67
N ILE A 804 19.06 -25.47 0.57
CA ILE A 804 18.24 -25.07 -0.58
C ILE A 804 19.08 -25.19 -1.85
N LYS A 805 20.31 -24.68 -1.86
CA LYS A 805 21.21 -24.76 -3.02
C LYS A 805 21.46 -26.20 -3.45
N GLU A 806 21.78 -27.10 -2.52
CA GLU A 806 21.91 -28.53 -2.81
C GLU A 806 20.60 -29.15 -3.33
N TRP A 807 19.46 -28.78 -2.74
CA TRP A 807 18.16 -29.27 -3.19
C TRP A 807 17.86 -28.85 -4.62
N LEU A 808 18.15 -27.59 -5.00
CA LEU A 808 17.96 -27.08 -6.36
C LEU A 808 18.72 -27.88 -7.43
N ASP A 809 19.84 -28.50 -7.05
CA ASP A 809 20.66 -29.32 -7.94
C ASP A 809 20.16 -30.78 -8.06
N ASP A 810 19.12 -31.19 -7.31
CA ASP A 810 18.53 -32.53 -7.41
C ASP A 810 17.60 -32.66 -8.63
N GLU A 811 18.15 -33.16 -9.74
CA GLU A 811 17.41 -33.42 -10.98
C GLU A 811 16.19 -34.35 -10.80
N ASN A 812 16.13 -35.16 -9.73
CA ASN A 812 15.02 -36.08 -9.49
C ASN A 812 13.79 -35.40 -8.88
N GLU A 813 13.96 -34.25 -8.22
CA GLU A 813 12.86 -33.53 -7.57
C GLU A 813 12.14 -32.53 -8.50
N LYS A 814 12.69 -32.27 -9.69
CA LYS A 814 12.12 -31.39 -10.73
C LYS A 814 11.65 -30.05 -10.17
N ILE A 815 12.61 -29.27 -9.70
CA ILE A 815 12.32 -28.04 -8.97
C ILE A 815 12.11 -26.89 -9.95
N THR A 816 11.09 -26.07 -9.67
CA THR A 816 10.86 -24.80 -10.36
C THR A 816 11.20 -23.66 -9.41
N THR A 817 12.02 -22.73 -9.87
CA THR A 817 12.42 -21.53 -9.12
C THR A 817 12.03 -20.28 -9.89
N TYR A 818 11.46 -19.30 -9.19
CA TYR A 818 11.20 -17.98 -9.74
C TYR A 818 11.38 -16.90 -8.68
N TYR A 819 11.62 -15.67 -9.13
CA TYR A 819 11.63 -14.49 -8.26
C TYR A 819 10.22 -13.88 -8.24
N ASP A 820 9.64 -13.73 -7.06
CA ASP A 820 8.36 -13.05 -6.90
C ASP A 820 8.57 -11.56 -6.67
N GLU A 821 8.34 -10.76 -7.70
CA GLU A 821 8.49 -9.30 -7.70
C GLU A 821 7.67 -8.61 -6.60
N LYS A 822 6.53 -9.18 -6.18
CA LYS A 822 5.66 -8.57 -5.16
C LYS A 822 6.23 -8.68 -3.75
N SER A 823 6.70 -9.88 -3.39
CA SER A 823 7.34 -10.11 -2.09
C SER A 823 8.84 -9.82 -2.12
N ALA A 824 9.42 -9.58 -3.30
CA ALA A 824 10.85 -9.44 -3.54
C ALA A 824 11.67 -10.57 -2.89
N SER A 825 11.23 -11.81 -3.12
CA SER A 825 11.83 -13.03 -2.58
C SER A 825 11.92 -14.14 -3.64
N VAL A 826 12.79 -15.13 -3.40
CA VAL A 826 12.90 -16.30 -4.27
C VAL A 826 11.95 -17.37 -3.78
N ILE A 827 11.18 -17.94 -4.70
CA ILE A 827 10.28 -19.05 -4.43
C ILE A 827 10.74 -20.25 -5.25
N SER A 828 10.91 -21.38 -4.57
CA SER A 828 11.26 -22.66 -5.19
C SER A 828 10.29 -23.74 -4.74
N TYR A 829 9.85 -24.60 -5.66
CA TYR A 829 8.93 -25.70 -5.32
C TYR A 829 9.16 -26.94 -6.20
N SER A 830 8.88 -28.13 -5.66
CA SER A 830 8.96 -29.41 -6.37
C SER A 830 7.59 -29.96 -6.75
N GLU A 831 7.54 -30.79 -7.80
CA GLU A 831 6.33 -31.52 -8.20
C GLU A 831 5.78 -32.42 -7.06
N ASN A 832 6.64 -32.81 -6.12
CA ASN A 832 6.29 -33.68 -5.00
C ASN A 832 5.67 -32.94 -3.81
N GLY A 833 5.49 -31.62 -3.89
CA GLY A 833 4.75 -30.87 -2.89
C GLY A 833 5.58 -30.07 -1.90
N THR A 834 6.92 -29.98 -2.03
CA THR A 834 7.72 -29.07 -1.20
C THR A 834 7.72 -27.68 -1.82
N TRP A 835 7.46 -26.65 -1.04
CA TRP A 835 7.55 -25.25 -1.42
C TRP A 835 8.43 -24.51 -0.40
N VAL A 836 9.27 -23.58 -0.84
CA VAL A 836 10.10 -22.74 0.04
C VAL A 836 10.18 -21.32 -0.51
N ALA A 837 10.11 -20.35 0.40
CA ALA A 837 10.46 -18.96 0.12
C ALA A 837 11.65 -18.53 0.97
N TYR A 838 12.62 -17.86 0.35
CA TYR A 838 13.90 -17.50 0.94
C TYR A 838 14.51 -16.26 0.27
N SER A 839 15.59 -15.75 0.84
CA SER A 839 16.39 -14.67 0.25
C SER A 839 17.67 -15.21 -0.37
N SER A 840 17.91 -14.96 -1.66
CA SER A 840 19.21 -15.23 -2.27
C SER A 840 20.29 -14.25 -1.77
N LYS A 841 21.56 -14.53 -2.08
CA LYS A 841 22.66 -13.58 -1.86
C LYS A 841 22.38 -12.22 -2.53
N ALA A 842 21.97 -12.23 -3.80
CA ALA A 842 21.63 -11.01 -4.54
C ALA A 842 20.47 -10.21 -3.91
N ASN A 843 19.50 -10.89 -3.28
CA ASN A 843 18.42 -10.19 -2.58
C ASN A 843 18.89 -9.55 -1.27
N ARG A 844 19.79 -10.20 -0.52
CA ARG A 844 20.36 -9.64 0.71
C ARG A 844 21.26 -8.43 0.41
N THR A 845 22.22 -8.60 -0.50
CA THR A 845 22.57 -7.68 -1.59
C THR A 845 21.86 -6.34 -1.63
N SER A 846 20.84 -6.33 -2.49
CA SER A 846 19.96 -5.21 -2.73
C SER A 846 19.25 -4.68 -1.49
N ARG A 847 18.94 -5.50 -0.48
CA ARG A 847 18.27 -5.02 0.73
C ARG A 847 19.18 -4.14 1.56
N LEU A 848 20.44 -4.54 1.76
CA LEU A 848 21.43 -3.69 2.45
C LEU A 848 21.51 -2.32 1.79
N GLU A 849 21.68 -2.37 0.49
CA GLU A 849 21.77 -1.26 -0.43
C GLU A 849 20.54 -0.33 -0.36
N ASP A 850 19.33 -0.84 -0.57
CA ASP A 850 18.09 -0.07 -0.55
C ASP A 850 17.79 0.50 0.85
N TRP A 851 17.97 -0.30 1.89
CA TRP A 851 17.64 0.07 3.26
C TRP A 851 18.60 1.11 3.82
N TRP A 852 19.89 1.02 3.48
CA TRP A 852 20.87 2.04 3.84
C TRP A 852 20.65 3.32 3.01
N TYR A 853 20.64 3.23 1.69
CA TYR A 853 20.61 4.41 0.82
C TYR A 853 19.26 5.13 0.84
N ASN A 854 18.16 4.41 0.57
CA ASN A 854 16.82 5.00 0.52
C ASN A 854 16.18 5.05 1.91
N GLY A 855 16.47 4.09 2.78
CA GLY A 855 15.89 3.98 4.12
C GLY A 855 16.63 4.71 5.23
N HIS A 856 17.85 5.19 4.99
CA HIS A 856 18.77 5.78 5.98
C HIS A 856 19.04 4.86 7.18
N PHE A 857 18.86 3.55 7.00
CA PHE A 857 19.05 2.57 8.06
C PHE A 857 20.55 2.31 8.30
N ALA A 858 20.88 1.79 9.49
CA ALA A 858 22.26 1.48 9.85
C ALA A 858 22.88 0.42 8.92
N GLY A 859 22.06 -0.52 8.45
CA GLY A 859 22.41 -1.55 7.49
C GLY A 859 21.62 -2.84 7.74
N THR A 860 22.24 -4.01 7.60
CA THR A 860 21.55 -5.31 7.74
C THR A 860 22.14 -6.22 8.81
N ALA A 861 21.27 -7.03 9.41
CA ALA A 861 21.60 -8.07 10.38
C ALA A 861 21.25 -9.44 9.81
N LEU A 862 22.25 -10.29 9.56
CA LEU A 862 22.07 -11.62 9.00
C LEU A 862 21.82 -12.67 10.09
N TRP A 863 20.68 -13.37 9.98
CA TRP A 863 20.40 -14.60 10.71
C TRP A 863 20.39 -15.80 9.74
N ALA A 864 21.36 -16.71 9.76
CA ALA A 864 22.64 -16.67 10.48
C ALA A 864 23.80 -17.09 9.56
N LEU A 865 25.02 -16.71 9.91
CA LEU A 865 26.19 -16.83 9.04
C LEU A 865 26.43 -18.27 8.57
N ASP A 866 26.37 -19.22 9.51
CA ASP A 866 26.65 -20.65 9.36
C ASP A 866 25.62 -21.44 8.51
N LEU A 867 24.49 -20.81 8.12
CA LEU A 867 23.46 -21.40 7.26
C LEU A 867 23.66 -21.06 5.76
N THR A 868 24.62 -20.18 5.46
CA THR A 868 24.73 -19.56 4.14
C THR A 868 25.20 -20.54 3.06
N GLU A 869 26.31 -21.25 3.29
CA GLU A 869 26.92 -22.19 2.33
C GLU A 869 27.64 -23.35 3.06
N PHE A 870 27.85 -24.48 2.38
CA PHE A 870 28.65 -25.59 2.89
C PHE A 870 30.14 -25.25 2.85
N VAL A 871 30.84 -25.47 3.97
CA VAL A 871 32.30 -25.36 4.04
C VAL A 871 32.93 -26.66 3.51
N SER A 872 33.85 -26.58 2.55
CA SER A 872 34.66 -27.73 2.15
C SER A 872 36.10 -27.61 2.63
N GLU A 873 36.69 -28.74 3.00
CA GLU A 873 38.11 -28.92 3.29
C GLU A 873 38.80 -29.42 2.02
N ASP A 874 40.09 -29.10 1.82
CA ASP A 874 40.85 -29.69 0.72
C ASP A 874 41.03 -31.23 0.90
N ASP A 875 41.48 -31.91 -0.15
CA ASP A 875 41.69 -33.37 -0.16
C ASP A 875 42.64 -33.89 0.94
N ASP A 876 43.40 -33.00 1.62
CA ASP A 876 44.34 -33.32 2.69
C ASP A 876 43.84 -32.91 4.09
N GLY A 877 42.59 -32.42 4.23
CA GLY A 877 42.01 -31.99 5.51
C GLY A 877 42.68 -30.74 6.09
N LYS A 878 43.28 -29.91 5.22
CA LYS A 878 43.85 -28.62 5.58
C LYS A 878 42.94 -27.49 5.13
N ARG A 879 42.86 -26.47 5.99
CA ARG A 879 42.20 -25.21 5.68
C ARG A 879 43.05 -24.48 4.63
N LEU A 880 42.45 -24.15 3.48
CA LEU A 880 43.08 -23.37 2.41
C LEU A 880 43.59 -22.03 2.97
N GLU A 881 44.81 -21.64 2.59
CA GLU A 881 45.41 -20.37 3.01
C GLU A 881 44.71 -19.18 2.31
N THR A 882 44.41 -18.15 3.10
CA THR A 882 44.00 -16.80 2.69
C THR A 882 44.85 -16.23 1.54
N ILE A 883 44.24 -16.06 0.38
CA ILE A 883 44.51 -15.07 -0.64
C ILE A 883 43.80 -13.79 -0.19
N TYR A 884 44.58 -12.75 0.10
CA TYR A 884 44.03 -11.44 0.39
C TYR A 884 43.39 -10.89 -0.89
N PRO A 885 42.15 -10.36 -0.87
CA PRO A 885 41.63 -9.62 -2.00
C PRO A 885 42.56 -8.44 -2.28
N THR A 886 43.06 -8.33 -3.51
CA THR A 886 43.93 -7.22 -3.87
C THR A 886 43.11 -5.93 -3.84
N ASN A 887 43.51 -4.99 -2.99
CA ASN A 887 42.81 -3.72 -2.87
C ASN A 887 43.20 -2.73 -3.94
N CYS A 888 42.16 -2.22 -4.56
CA CYS A 888 42.22 -1.25 -5.62
C CYS A 888 42.33 0.17 -5.04
N THR A 889 43.35 0.40 -4.19
CA THR A 889 43.56 1.68 -3.46
C THR A 889 43.91 2.87 -4.34
N ARG A 890 44.36 2.63 -5.56
CA ARG A 890 44.77 3.70 -6.47
C ARG A 890 43.51 4.32 -7.06
N SER A 891 43.51 5.63 -7.25
CA SER A 891 42.46 6.30 -8.00
C SER A 891 43.03 6.86 -9.28
N PHE A 892 42.26 6.76 -10.35
CA PHE A 892 42.61 7.29 -11.66
C PHE A 892 41.51 8.22 -12.14
N HIS A 893 41.89 9.45 -12.48
CA HIS A 893 40.94 10.49 -12.87
C HIS A 893 40.68 10.54 -14.38
N ASN A 894 41.44 9.79 -15.17
CA ASN A 894 41.22 9.65 -16.61
C ASN A 894 41.98 8.43 -17.16
N MET A 895 41.66 8.06 -18.40
CA MET A 895 42.24 6.92 -19.10
C MET A 895 43.74 7.05 -19.36
N ASP A 896 44.27 8.27 -19.56
CA ASP A 896 45.68 8.50 -19.83
C ASP A 896 46.54 8.27 -18.56
N ASP A 897 46.03 8.68 -17.40
CA ASP A 897 46.65 8.44 -16.09
C ASP A 897 46.74 6.94 -15.79
N LEU A 898 45.67 6.19 -16.11
CA LEU A 898 45.63 4.74 -15.96
C LEU A 898 46.59 4.04 -16.93
N GLU A 899 46.64 4.50 -18.19
CA GLU A 899 47.51 3.91 -19.21
C GLU A 899 49.01 4.09 -18.87
N ALA A 900 49.38 5.22 -18.27
CA ALA A 900 50.72 5.52 -17.81
C ALA A 900 51.15 4.72 -16.57
N ALA A 901 50.21 4.13 -15.84
CA ALA A 901 50.50 3.37 -14.63
C ALA A 901 51.09 1.99 -14.89
N THR A 902 52.02 1.58 -14.03
CA THR A 902 52.63 0.25 -14.00
C THR A 902 52.26 -0.48 -12.71
N GLY A 903 52.34 -1.82 -12.72
CA GLY A 903 52.10 -2.65 -11.53
C GLY A 903 50.65 -2.60 -11.03
N ILE A 904 49.70 -2.63 -11.96
CA ILE A 904 48.27 -2.75 -11.64
C ILE A 904 47.97 -4.23 -11.48
N ASP A 905 47.27 -4.58 -10.40
CA ASP A 905 46.75 -5.93 -10.20
C ASP A 905 45.59 -6.21 -11.16
N ASP A 906 45.54 -7.43 -11.70
CA ASP A 906 44.56 -7.86 -12.69
C ASP A 906 43.12 -7.73 -12.17
N TYR A 907 42.90 -7.99 -10.87
CA TYR A 907 41.61 -7.84 -10.21
C TYR A 907 41.14 -6.37 -10.20
N CYS A 908 42.10 -5.44 -10.05
CA CYS A 908 41.81 -4.02 -9.94
C CYS A 908 41.66 -3.30 -11.27
N MET A 909 42.05 -3.91 -12.38
CA MET A 909 42.03 -3.24 -13.67
C MET A 909 40.62 -2.78 -14.05
N ASN A 910 39.60 -3.61 -13.86
CA ASN A 910 38.23 -3.23 -14.19
C ASN A 910 37.72 -2.09 -13.31
N ILE A 911 38.03 -2.12 -12.01
CA ILE A 911 37.68 -1.06 -11.07
C ILE A 911 38.35 0.26 -11.46
N TYR A 912 39.65 0.23 -11.77
CA TYR A 912 40.38 1.42 -12.21
C TYR A 912 39.92 1.92 -13.59
N LEU A 913 39.54 1.02 -14.50
CA LEU A 913 38.93 1.40 -15.78
C LEU A 913 37.61 2.13 -15.57
N MET A 914 36.75 1.64 -14.67
CA MET A 914 35.50 2.32 -14.31
C MET A 914 35.77 3.73 -13.74
N GLN A 915 36.71 3.86 -12.79
CA GLN A 915 37.12 5.15 -12.22
C GLN A 915 37.65 6.12 -13.29
N ALA A 916 38.56 5.66 -14.14
CA ALA A 916 39.14 6.44 -15.22
C ALA A 916 38.07 6.89 -16.24
N MET A 917 37.12 6.02 -16.58
CA MET A 917 36.00 6.36 -17.46
C MET A 917 35.03 7.36 -16.82
N SER A 918 34.72 7.22 -15.52
CA SER A 918 33.92 8.21 -14.78
C SER A 918 34.60 9.58 -14.80
N GLY A 919 35.90 9.63 -14.53
CA GLY A 919 36.67 10.88 -14.61
C GLY A 919 36.74 11.50 -16.01
N ASN A 920 36.87 10.70 -17.06
CA ASN A 920 36.74 11.15 -18.46
C ASN A 920 35.34 11.76 -18.75
N LEU A 921 34.29 11.17 -18.20
CA LEU A 921 32.92 11.67 -18.34
C LEU A 921 32.74 12.99 -17.59
N THR A 922 33.22 13.09 -16.33
CA THR A 922 33.25 14.34 -15.55
C THR A 922 33.95 15.46 -16.34
N ALA A 923 35.14 15.20 -16.88
CA ALA A 923 35.88 16.20 -17.67
C ALA A 923 35.12 16.66 -18.92
N SER A 924 34.41 15.74 -19.57
CA SER A 924 33.59 16.06 -20.74
C SER A 924 32.38 16.93 -20.35
N LEU A 925 31.72 16.66 -19.22
CA LEU A 925 30.59 17.46 -18.75
C LEU A 925 31.00 18.87 -18.31
N ILE A 926 32.17 19.04 -17.69
CA ILE A 926 32.71 20.37 -17.33
C ILE A 926 32.98 21.17 -18.61
N LYS A 927 33.68 20.58 -19.58
CA LYS A 927 34.01 21.24 -20.86
C LYS A 927 32.75 21.59 -21.66
N TYR A 928 31.70 20.77 -21.59
CA TYR A 928 30.39 21.11 -22.17
C TYR A 928 29.84 22.41 -21.60
N GLN A 929 29.84 22.55 -20.26
CA GLN A 929 29.35 23.76 -19.60
C GLN A 929 30.18 25.00 -19.97
N GLU A 930 31.51 24.88 -20.04
CA GLU A 930 32.39 25.98 -20.47
C GLU A 930 32.05 26.48 -21.89
N ILE A 931 31.76 25.57 -22.83
CA ILE A 931 31.37 25.94 -24.20
C ILE A 931 30.01 26.65 -24.22
N LEU A 932 29.09 26.29 -23.33
CA LEU A 932 27.77 26.93 -23.24
C LEU A 932 27.83 28.32 -22.62
N ASP A 933 28.77 28.56 -21.71
CA ASP A 933 28.95 29.84 -21.03
C ASP A 933 29.63 30.90 -21.94
N ASP A 934 30.17 30.51 -23.10
CA ASP A 934 30.74 31.39 -24.13
C ASP A 934 29.69 31.87 -25.19
N ASP A 935 30.13 32.58 -26.24
CA ASP A 935 29.36 33.13 -27.37
C ASP A 935 28.73 32.06 -28.32
N TYR A 936 28.46 30.84 -27.84
CA TYR A 936 27.98 29.71 -28.66
C TYR A 936 26.71 30.03 -29.48
N ASP A 937 25.68 30.62 -28.86
CA ASP A 937 24.40 30.90 -29.55
C ASP A 937 24.58 31.96 -30.66
N LYS A 938 25.53 32.88 -30.48
CA LYS A 938 25.91 33.86 -31.51
C LYS A 938 26.63 33.19 -32.67
N LYS A 939 27.58 32.28 -32.39
CA LYS A 939 28.30 31.49 -33.42
C LYS A 939 27.34 30.58 -34.19
N PHE A 940 26.34 29.99 -33.52
CA PHE A 940 25.28 29.21 -34.18
C PHE A 940 24.38 30.06 -35.09
N GLY A 941 24.14 31.34 -34.75
CA GLY A 941 23.39 32.27 -35.61
C GLY A 941 23.95 32.40 -37.03
N TRP A 942 25.26 32.22 -37.23
CA TRP A 942 25.88 32.22 -38.56
C TRP A 942 25.49 31.01 -39.41
N TYR A 943 25.28 29.85 -38.77
CA TYR A 943 24.77 28.66 -39.45
C TYR A 943 23.32 28.82 -39.86
N GLU A 944 22.50 29.42 -38.99
CA GLU A 944 21.11 29.71 -39.35
C GLU A 944 21.03 30.57 -40.61
N GLU A 945 21.91 31.56 -40.73
CA GLU A 945 21.98 32.43 -41.90
C GLU A 945 22.38 31.66 -43.17
N ALA A 946 23.37 30.76 -43.09
CA ALA A 946 23.80 29.93 -44.22
C ALA A 946 22.68 28.99 -44.70
N VAL A 947 21.97 28.35 -43.78
CA VAL A 947 20.81 27.49 -44.10
C VAL A 947 19.67 28.31 -44.70
N ARG A 948 19.42 29.54 -44.19
CA ARG A 948 18.41 30.45 -44.74
C ARG A 948 18.70 30.90 -46.17
N LYS A 949 19.98 31.00 -46.56
CA LYS A 949 20.39 31.28 -47.94
C LYS A 949 20.25 30.07 -48.86
N SER A 950 20.60 28.87 -48.40
CA SER A 950 20.67 27.67 -49.23
C SER A 950 19.32 26.97 -49.45
N ALA A 951 18.42 26.98 -48.46
CA ALA A 951 17.16 26.23 -48.53
C ALA A 951 16.23 26.65 -49.70
N PRO A 952 15.99 27.94 -49.99
CA PRO A 952 15.17 28.33 -51.14
C PRO A 952 15.78 27.87 -52.49
N LEU A 953 17.11 27.92 -52.62
CA LEU A 953 17.82 27.50 -53.84
C LEU A 953 17.72 26.00 -54.07
N ASN A 954 17.80 25.21 -53.00
CA ASN A 954 17.67 23.76 -53.05
C ASN A 954 16.24 23.33 -53.35
N LEU A 955 15.22 24.03 -52.81
CA LEU A 955 13.81 23.78 -53.16
C LEU A 955 13.56 24.01 -54.64
N GLN A 956 14.02 25.15 -55.17
CA GLN A 956 13.87 25.48 -56.59
C GLN A 956 14.58 24.45 -57.48
N SER A 957 15.80 24.04 -57.11
CA SER A 957 16.56 23.04 -57.85
C SER A 957 15.88 21.67 -57.85
N PHE A 958 15.29 21.27 -56.72
CA PHE A 958 14.54 20.02 -56.61
C PHE A 958 13.24 20.04 -57.42
N LEU A 959 12.48 21.14 -57.35
CA LEU A 959 11.26 21.32 -58.14
C LEU A 959 11.59 21.27 -59.64
N LYS A 960 12.61 21.98 -60.09
CA LYS A 960 13.02 21.96 -61.51
C LYS A 960 13.43 20.57 -61.99
N ALA A 961 14.05 19.77 -61.13
CA ALA A 961 14.51 18.43 -61.50
C ALA A 961 13.42 17.35 -61.42
N ASN A 962 12.33 17.57 -60.69
CA ASN A 962 11.34 16.53 -60.39
C ASN A 962 9.87 16.96 -60.57
N ASP A 963 9.58 18.15 -61.08
CA ASP A 963 8.21 18.64 -61.26
C ASP A 963 7.32 17.67 -62.06
N THR A 964 7.81 17.12 -63.18
CA THR A 964 7.09 16.12 -63.99
C THR A 964 6.77 14.84 -63.24
N LYS A 965 7.51 14.54 -62.16
CA LYS A 965 7.32 13.33 -61.36
C LYS A 965 6.18 13.50 -60.37
N TYR A 966 5.97 14.70 -59.84
CA TYR A 966 5.05 14.91 -58.71
C TYR A 966 3.87 15.83 -59.02
N PHE A 967 3.89 16.59 -60.11
CA PHE A 967 2.92 17.65 -60.37
C PHE A 967 2.34 17.60 -61.78
N ASP A 968 1.04 17.89 -61.88
CA ASP A 968 0.39 18.35 -63.10
C ASP A 968 0.20 19.85 -63.07
N CYS A 969 0.56 20.53 -64.16
CA CYS A 969 0.51 21.99 -64.23
C CYS A 969 -0.43 22.48 -65.34
N VAL A 970 -1.28 23.45 -64.98
CA VAL A 970 -2.26 24.07 -65.89
C VAL A 970 -2.04 25.59 -65.91
N GLN A 971 -1.91 26.16 -67.10
CA GLN A 971 -1.68 27.60 -67.28
C GLN A 971 -2.96 28.32 -67.75
N SER A 972 -3.23 29.50 -67.19
CA SER A 972 -4.29 30.40 -67.63
C SER A 972 -3.79 31.31 -68.76
N GLY A 973 -4.47 31.31 -69.92
CA GLY A 973 -4.23 32.28 -71.00
C GLY A 973 -3.75 31.73 -72.35
N ASP A 974 -3.64 30.42 -72.55
CA ASP A 974 -3.33 29.85 -73.86
C ASP A 974 -4.62 29.79 -74.73
N THR A 975 -4.56 30.25 -75.99
CA THR A 975 -5.73 30.68 -76.82
C THR A 975 -6.80 29.63 -77.15
N ASP A 976 -6.71 28.41 -76.61
CA ASP A 976 -7.63 27.30 -76.85
C ASP A 976 -8.21 26.66 -75.57
N GLY A 977 -8.16 27.36 -74.44
CA GLY A 977 -8.64 26.84 -73.16
C GLY A 977 -7.60 25.93 -72.50
N HIS A 978 -7.37 26.17 -71.21
CA HIS A 978 -6.50 25.42 -70.28
C HIS A 978 -5.76 24.21 -70.88
N LYS A 979 -4.56 24.42 -71.43
CA LYS A 979 -3.72 23.27 -71.83
C LYS A 979 -3.14 22.63 -70.57
N ASN A 980 -3.38 21.34 -70.43
CA ASN A 980 -2.76 20.53 -69.40
C ASN A 980 -1.33 20.17 -69.83
N HIS A 981 -0.33 20.57 -69.05
CA HIS A 981 1.10 20.30 -69.31
C HIS A 981 1.61 19.02 -68.63
N THR A 982 0.71 18.13 -68.17
CA THR A 982 1.04 16.80 -67.62
C THR A 982 2.12 16.11 -68.46
N GLY A 983 3.27 15.81 -67.85
CA GLY A 983 4.39 15.09 -68.47
C GLY A 983 5.38 15.93 -69.31
N LYS A 984 5.23 17.25 -69.42
CA LYS A 984 6.16 18.14 -70.17
C LYS A 984 7.02 19.06 -69.28
N GLY A 985 6.78 19.06 -67.98
CA GLY A 985 7.42 19.96 -67.01
C GLY A 985 6.51 21.14 -66.73
N CYS A 986 6.57 21.65 -65.51
CA CYS A 986 5.88 22.86 -65.12
C CYS A 986 6.73 24.06 -65.56
N VAL A 987 6.08 25.14 -65.98
CA VAL A 987 6.80 26.32 -66.47
C VAL A 987 7.47 27.02 -65.28
N HIS A 988 8.80 27.17 -65.33
CA HIS A 988 9.58 27.87 -64.30
C HIS A 988 9.87 29.30 -64.76
N ASP A 989 9.32 30.27 -64.02
CA ASP A 989 9.45 31.75 -63.90
C ASP A 989 10.25 32.63 -64.91
N ARG A 990 10.79 32.16 -66.04
CA ARG A 990 11.61 32.98 -66.96
C ARG A 990 11.34 32.85 -68.46
N GLU A 991 10.43 31.99 -68.90
CA GLU A 991 10.36 31.63 -70.33
C GLU A 991 9.28 32.35 -71.16
N LEU A 992 8.35 33.11 -70.57
CA LEU A 992 7.11 33.47 -71.28
C LEU A 992 6.78 34.96 -71.51
N GLY A 993 7.52 35.93 -70.95
CA GLY A 993 7.33 37.36 -71.28
C GLY A 993 5.92 37.95 -71.03
N ILE A 994 5.01 37.24 -70.34
CA ILE A 994 3.59 37.59 -70.15
C ILE A 994 3.15 37.15 -68.73
N SER A 995 2.25 37.91 -68.08
CA SER A 995 1.67 37.54 -66.78
C SER A 995 0.69 36.38 -66.89
N VAL A 996 0.90 35.30 -66.14
CA VAL A 996 0.17 34.03 -66.29
C VAL A 996 -0.07 33.36 -64.94
N ASP A 997 -1.25 32.77 -64.75
CA ASP A 997 -1.55 31.96 -63.57
C ASP A 997 -1.21 30.50 -63.86
N VAL A 998 -0.46 29.86 -62.96
CA VAL A 998 -0.08 28.44 -63.06
C VAL A 998 -0.64 27.67 -61.87
N TYR A 999 -1.46 26.66 -62.14
CA TYR A 999 -2.05 25.80 -61.12
C TYR A 999 -1.28 24.48 -61.07
N TRP A 1000 -0.63 24.22 -59.94
CA TRP A 1000 0.14 23.02 -59.65
C TRP A 1000 -0.73 22.05 -58.84
N SER A 1001 -0.97 20.86 -59.41
CA SER A 1001 -1.72 19.78 -58.77
C SER A 1001 -0.76 18.64 -58.42
N VAL A 1002 -0.49 18.45 -57.13
CA VAL A 1002 0.41 17.41 -56.66
C VAL A 1002 -0.26 16.03 -56.69
N HIS A 1003 0.41 15.01 -57.25
CA HIS A 1003 -0.10 13.64 -57.34
C HIS A 1003 -0.13 12.94 -55.98
N ASP A 1004 1.00 13.00 -55.28
CA ASP A 1004 1.21 12.41 -53.95
C ASP A 1004 2.05 13.37 -53.13
N LYS A 1005 1.35 14.17 -52.32
CA LYS A 1005 1.97 15.21 -51.49
C LYS A 1005 2.92 14.62 -50.46
N GLU A 1006 2.55 13.51 -49.83
CA GLU A 1006 3.38 12.90 -48.80
C GLU A 1006 4.66 12.30 -49.40
N GLN A 1007 4.59 11.65 -50.56
CA GLN A 1007 5.76 11.13 -51.24
C GLN A 1007 6.68 12.26 -51.74
N PHE A 1008 6.11 13.36 -52.25
CA PHE A 1008 6.89 14.55 -52.58
C PHE A 1008 7.63 15.10 -51.36
N GLU A 1009 6.93 15.30 -50.24
CA GLU A 1009 7.52 15.84 -49.01
C GLU A 1009 8.61 14.91 -48.45
N ARG A 1010 8.40 13.58 -48.49
CA ARG A 1010 9.41 12.58 -48.12
C ARG A 1010 10.65 12.67 -49.02
N ASP A 1011 10.46 12.69 -50.34
CA ASP A 1011 11.58 12.72 -51.30
C ASP A 1011 12.33 14.07 -51.28
N LEU A 1012 11.62 15.18 -51.06
CA LEU A 1012 12.21 16.51 -50.89
C LEU A 1012 13.07 16.56 -49.62
N ALA A 1013 12.53 16.12 -48.49
CA ALA A 1013 13.28 16.03 -47.24
C ALA A 1013 14.49 15.08 -47.39
N ALA A 1014 14.31 13.94 -48.07
CA ALA A 1014 15.38 12.99 -48.32
C ALA A 1014 16.51 13.54 -49.19
N LYS A 1015 16.19 14.28 -50.27
CA LYS A 1015 17.21 14.79 -51.21
C LYS A 1015 17.81 16.14 -50.85
N THR A 1016 17.03 17.03 -50.23
CA THR A 1016 17.44 18.43 -50.01
C THR A 1016 17.61 18.79 -48.56
N GLY A 1017 16.96 18.07 -47.66
CA GLY A 1017 16.94 18.45 -46.25
C GLY A 1017 15.86 19.46 -45.84
N ILE A 1018 14.95 19.82 -46.75
CA ILE A 1018 13.89 20.79 -46.46
C ILE A 1018 12.73 20.10 -45.74
N SER A 1019 12.42 20.55 -44.52
CA SER A 1019 11.26 20.06 -43.75
C SER A 1019 9.94 20.49 -44.39
N SER A 1020 8.95 19.61 -44.44
CA SER A 1020 7.59 19.98 -44.88
C SER A 1020 6.98 21.11 -44.03
N LYS A 1021 7.41 21.24 -42.76
CA LYS A 1021 7.02 22.35 -41.87
C LYS A 1021 7.52 23.71 -42.37
N TRP A 1022 8.59 23.75 -43.17
CA TRP A 1022 9.14 24.98 -43.75
C TRP A 1022 8.40 25.43 -45.00
N LEU A 1023 7.49 24.61 -45.53
CA LEU A 1023 6.77 24.89 -46.77
C LEU A 1023 5.40 25.53 -46.54
N ARG A 1024 5.00 26.36 -47.49
CA ARG A 1024 3.64 26.86 -47.72
C ARG A 1024 3.20 26.41 -49.12
N TRP A 1025 1.91 26.15 -49.26
CA TRP A 1025 1.30 25.62 -50.49
C TRP A 1025 0.16 26.53 -50.99
N ASP A 1026 0.03 27.71 -50.38
CA ASP A 1026 -0.92 28.73 -50.78
C ASP A 1026 -0.44 29.47 -52.04
N MET A 1027 -1.14 30.53 -52.41
CA MET A 1027 -0.83 31.33 -53.59
C MET A 1027 0.51 32.05 -53.40
N ASP A 1028 1.45 31.80 -54.31
CA ASP A 1028 2.73 32.50 -54.39
C ASP A 1028 2.76 33.41 -55.62
N SER A 1029 3.04 34.69 -55.42
CA SER A 1029 3.11 35.67 -56.51
C SER A 1029 4.57 36.07 -56.74
N GLU A 1030 5.14 35.60 -57.85
CA GLU A 1030 6.49 35.96 -58.26
C GLU A 1030 6.41 37.06 -59.33
N THR A 1031 7.02 38.21 -59.07
CA THR A 1031 7.18 39.29 -60.05
C THR A 1031 8.58 39.21 -60.64
N TYR A 1032 8.68 39.20 -61.96
CA TYR A 1032 9.97 39.22 -62.65
C TYR A 1032 10.04 40.39 -63.61
N HIS A 1033 11.25 40.90 -63.78
CA HIS A 1033 11.53 42.01 -64.68
C HIS A 1033 12.25 41.47 -65.92
N ASP A 1034 11.60 41.56 -67.09
CA ASP A 1034 12.24 41.19 -68.35
C ASP A 1034 13.21 42.29 -68.79
N SER A 1035 14.50 42.01 -68.67
CA SER A 1035 15.58 42.95 -69.02
C SER A 1035 15.65 43.28 -70.53
N TYR A 1036 14.99 42.51 -71.40
CA TYR A 1036 15.02 42.73 -72.85
C TYR A 1036 13.79 43.52 -73.37
N SER A 1037 12.60 43.32 -72.80
CA SER A 1037 11.38 44.04 -73.20
C SER A 1037 11.03 45.24 -72.32
N GLY A 1038 11.61 45.34 -71.12
CA GLY A 1038 11.34 46.42 -70.16
C GLY A 1038 9.99 46.31 -69.46
N ASN A 1039 9.21 45.25 -69.69
CA ASN A 1039 7.94 45.00 -69.03
C ASN A 1039 8.13 44.26 -67.69
N GLU A 1040 7.26 44.56 -66.72
CA GLU A 1040 7.07 43.74 -65.51
C GLU A 1040 6.04 42.65 -65.82
N GLY A 1041 6.42 41.39 -65.58
CA GLY A 1041 5.51 40.24 -65.64
C GLY A 1041 5.31 39.66 -64.24
N SER A 1042 4.11 39.18 -63.94
CA SER A 1042 3.83 38.45 -62.70
C SER A 1042 3.33 37.04 -63.01
N THR A 1043 3.96 36.04 -62.43
CA THR A 1043 3.44 34.67 -62.40
C THR A 1043 2.77 34.44 -61.06
N ILE A 1044 1.50 34.03 -61.07
CA ILE A 1044 0.82 33.61 -59.84
C ILE A 1044 0.75 32.08 -59.85
N ASN A 1045 1.48 31.47 -58.92
CA ASN A 1045 1.51 30.02 -58.74
C ASN A 1045 0.51 29.62 -57.65
N TYR A 1046 -0.44 28.75 -58.01
CA TYR A 1046 -1.40 28.16 -57.08
C TYR A 1046 -1.00 26.71 -56.81
N GLY A 1047 -0.77 26.34 -55.55
CA GLY A 1047 -0.42 24.97 -55.17
C GLY A 1047 1.05 24.58 -55.36
N LYS A 1048 1.92 25.51 -55.79
CA LYS A 1048 3.39 25.33 -55.81
C LYS A 1048 3.92 25.46 -54.37
N PRO A 1049 4.77 24.54 -53.88
CA PRO A 1049 5.37 24.70 -52.56
C PRO A 1049 6.45 25.79 -52.58
N TRP A 1050 6.43 26.68 -51.58
CA TRP A 1050 7.44 27.72 -51.38
C TRP A 1050 7.85 27.84 -49.90
N MET A 1051 9.02 28.42 -49.64
CA MET A 1051 9.60 28.53 -48.29
C MET A 1051 8.90 29.60 -47.45
N LYS A 1052 8.48 29.27 -46.23
CA LYS A 1052 8.07 30.26 -45.22
C LYS A 1052 9.19 31.28 -45.01
N LYS A 1053 8.84 32.52 -44.64
CA LYS A 1053 9.84 33.54 -44.29
C LYS A 1053 10.38 33.39 -42.87
N ASP A 1054 9.66 32.65 -42.02
CA ASP A 1054 9.82 32.56 -40.57
C ASP A 1054 9.98 31.12 -40.07
N TYR A 1055 10.77 30.29 -40.75
CA TYR A 1055 11.06 28.93 -40.26
C TYR A 1055 12.23 28.91 -39.26
N THR A 1056 12.06 28.07 -38.24
CA THR A 1056 13.07 27.81 -37.19
C THR A 1056 14.03 26.72 -37.64
N ILE A 1057 15.31 26.90 -37.30
CA ILE A 1057 16.37 25.92 -37.46
C ILE A 1057 16.72 25.44 -36.05
N ASP A 1058 16.62 24.13 -35.81
CA ASP A 1058 16.78 23.58 -34.46
C ASP A 1058 18.23 23.73 -34.00
N ASN A 1059 18.45 24.31 -32.80
CA ASN A 1059 19.78 24.47 -32.21
C ASN A 1059 20.18 23.16 -31.52
N PRO A 1060 21.28 22.50 -31.93
CA PRO A 1060 21.66 21.20 -31.35
C PRO A 1060 22.06 21.26 -29.87
N LYS A 1061 22.36 22.46 -29.32
CA LYS A 1061 22.48 22.69 -27.86
C LYS A 1061 21.23 22.24 -27.11
N ASP A 1062 20.04 22.50 -27.67
CA ASP A 1062 18.77 22.13 -27.04
C ASP A 1062 18.63 20.62 -26.94
N THR A 1063 19.16 19.89 -27.92
CA THR A 1063 19.15 18.42 -27.95
C THR A 1063 20.01 17.81 -26.85
N ILE A 1064 21.24 18.30 -26.64
CA ILE A 1064 22.09 17.81 -25.54
C ILE A 1064 21.51 18.23 -24.19
N SER A 1065 21.01 19.46 -24.08
CA SER A 1065 20.40 19.98 -22.83
C SER A 1065 19.21 19.13 -22.38
N LYS A 1066 18.38 18.65 -23.32
CA LYS A 1066 17.27 17.71 -23.03
C LYS A 1066 17.74 16.35 -22.48
N ARG A 1067 18.98 15.93 -22.74
CA ARG A 1067 19.53 14.61 -22.35
C ARG A 1067 20.48 14.66 -21.17
N LEU A 1068 20.95 15.84 -20.79
CA LEU A 1068 21.85 16.04 -19.67
C LEU A 1068 21.37 15.39 -18.35
N PRO A 1069 20.06 15.41 -18.00
CA PRO A 1069 19.58 14.70 -16.81
C PRO A 1069 19.85 13.19 -16.85
N ASN A 1070 19.68 12.54 -18.00
CA ASN A 1070 19.88 11.09 -18.13
C ASN A 1070 21.38 10.73 -18.10
N ILE A 1071 22.24 11.57 -18.69
CA ILE A 1071 23.69 11.39 -18.63
C ILE A 1071 24.21 11.59 -17.20
N THR A 1072 23.64 12.56 -16.46
CA THR A 1072 23.98 12.81 -15.06
C THR A 1072 23.54 11.63 -14.18
N ALA A 1073 22.32 11.12 -14.37
CA ALA A 1073 21.85 9.93 -13.65
C ALA A 1073 22.71 8.69 -13.94
N PHE A 1074 23.15 8.50 -15.19
CA PHE A 1074 24.10 7.44 -15.53
C PHE A 1074 25.44 7.62 -14.80
N HIS A 1075 25.97 8.84 -14.75
CA HIS A 1075 27.22 9.15 -14.06
C HIS A 1075 27.13 8.83 -12.55
N GLU A 1076 26.07 9.26 -11.88
CA GLU A 1076 25.82 8.95 -10.47
C GLU A 1076 25.72 7.42 -10.23
N ASN A 1077 25.03 6.70 -11.12
CA ASN A 1077 24.94 5.24 -11.06
C ASN A 1077 26.29 4.54 -11.27
N LEU A 1078 27.12 5.05 -12.18
CA LEU A 1078 28.46 4.52 -12.43
C LEU A 1078 29.37 4.76 -11.23
N ASP A 1079 29.37 5.96 -10.64
CA ASP A 1079 30.12 6.28 -9.42
C ASP A 1079 29.69 5.43 -8.23
N PHE A 1080 28.38 5.21 -8.08
CA PHE A 1080 27.84 4.34 -7.05
C PHE A 1080 28.29 2.88 -7.27
N THR A 1081 28.23 2.38 -8.51
CA THR A 1081 28.70 1.03 -8.88
C THR A 1081 30.21 0.85 -8.61
N ILE A 1082 31.01 1.88 -8.88
CA ILE A 1082 32.44 1.91 -8.55
C ILE A 1082 32.64 1.80 -7.03
N GLY A 1083 31.86 2.54 -6.25
CA GLY A 1083 31.82 2.42 -4.80
C GLY A 1083 31.56 0.98 -4.37
N LEU A 1084 30.46 0.39 -4.83
CA LEU A 1084 30.12 -1.00 -4.52
C LEU A 1084 31.23 -1.98 -4.92
N ALA A 1085 31.82 -1.83 -6.10
CA ALA A 1085 32.89 -2.70 -6.57
C ALA A 1085 34.17 -2.57 -5.71
N ASN A 1086 34.51 -1.36 -5.26
CA ASN A 1086 35.64 -1.13 -4.34
C ASN A 1086 35.45 -1.87 -3.00
N TYR A 1087 34.22 -1.99 -2.52
CA TYR A 1087 33.88 -2.70 -1.28
C TYR A 1087 33.43 -4.15 -1.49
N SER A 1088 33.61 -4.71 -2.69
CA SER A 1088 33.15 -6.06 -3.07
C SER A 1088 31.64 -6.30 -2.88
N LEU A 1089 30.84 -5.22 -2.86
CA LEU A 1089 29.37 -5.22 -2.75
C LEU A 1089 28.66 -5.41 -4.08
N TYR A 1090 29.33 -5.14 -5.20
CA TYR A 1090 28.73 -5.25 -6.51
C TYR A 1090 28.58 -6.72 -6.94
N SER A 1091 27.34 -7.19 -7.10
CA SER A 1091 27.05 -8.59 -7.43
C SER A 1091 27.14 -8.94 -8.92
N GLY A 1092 27.47 -7.96 -9.77
CA GLY A 1092 27.62 -8.15 -11.22
C GLY A 1092 29.09 -8.31 -11.66
N ASP A 1093 29.31 -8.67 -12.92
CA ASP A 1093 30.65 -8.71 -13.49
C ASP A 1093 31.16 -7.28 -13.76
N THR A 1094 32.28 -6.89 -13.15
CA THR A 1094 32.88 -5.56 -13.36
C THR A 1094 33.34 -5.35 -14.79
N SER A 1095 33.66 -6.42 -15.54
CA SER A 1095 33.98 -6.33 -16.96
C SER A 1095 32.76 -5.97 -17.82
N ASP A 1096 31.55 -6.40 -17.41
CA ASP A 1096 30.31 -6.00 -18.07
C ASP A 1096 30.02 -4.51 -17.83
N VAL A 1097 30.37 -3.96 -16.67
CA VAL A 1097 30.26 -2.51 -16.41
C VAL A 1097 31.24 -1.74 -17.30
N VAL A 1098 32.51 -2.18 -17.38
CA VAL A 1098 33.52 -1.56 -18.25
C VAL A 1098 33.08 -1.58 -19.71
N ASP A 1099 32.68 -2.73 -20.23
CA ASP A 1099 32.24 -2.87 -21.61
C ASP A 1099 30.98 -2.05 -21.89
N GLY A 1100 29.96 -2.18 -21.03
CA GLY A 1100 28.69 -1.46 -21.17
C GLY A 1100 28.87 0.05 -21.14
N ALA A 1101 29.59 0.59 -20.16
CA ALA A 1101 29.78 2.02 -19.96
C ALA A 1101 30.68 2.68 -21.02
N SER A 1102 31.70 1.97 -21.53
CA SER A 1102 32.73 2.53 -22.43
C SER A 1102 32.15 3.29 -23.62
N THR A 1103 31.11 2.74 -24.24
CA THR A 1103 30.47 3.30 -25.44
C THR A 1103 29.89 4.67 -25.18
N LEU A 1104 29.10 4.80 -24.11
CA LEU A 1104 28.44 6.06 -23.75
C LEU A 1104 29.48 7.11 -23.34
N VAL A 1105 30.43 6.74 -22.47
CA VAL A 1105 31.46 7.66 -21.97
C VAL A 1105 32.25 8.29 -23.13
N PHE A 1106 32.76 7.47 -24.06
CA PHE A 1106 33.56 8.00 -25.16
C PHE A 1106 32.71 8.68 -26.25
N MET A 1107 31.44 8.33 -26.41
CA MET A 1107 30.53 9.06 -27.30
C MET A 1107 30.19 10.45 -26.76
N VAL A 1108 30.01 10.62 -25.44
CA VAL A 1108 29.88 11.94 -24.80
C VAL A 1108 31.15 12.74 -24.99
N SER A 1109 32.32 12.14 -24.75
CA SER A 1109 33.60 12.82 -24.95
C SER A 1109 33.82 13.27 -26.41
N SER A 1110 33.44 12.44 -27.38
CA SER A 1110 33.48 12.76 -28.82
C SER A 1110 32.55 13.92 -29.19
N ALA A 1111 31.33 13.94 -28.65
CA ALA A 1111 30.36 15.01 -28.89
C ALA A 1111 30.84 16.35 -28.32
N VAL A 1112 31.34 16.38 -27.08
CA VAL A 1112 31.88 17.58 -26.44
C VAL A 1112 33.16 18.07 -27.14
N THR A 1113 34.02 17.15 -27.58
CA THR A 1113 35.20 17.52 -28.38
C THR A 1113 34.79 18.17 -29.70
N SER A 1114 33.76 17.63 -30.35
CA SER A 1114 33.19 18.22 -31.56
C SER A 1114 32.60 19.60 -31.30
N MET A 1115 31.98 19.83 -30.14
CA MET A 1115 31.51 21.15 -29.70
C MET A 1115 32.64 22.17 -29.58
N SER A 1116 33.78 21.79 -29.00
CA SER A 1116 34.88 22.74 -28.82
C SER A 1116 35.47 23.25 -30.14
N ARG A 1117 35.27 22.53 -31.26
CA ARG A 1117 35.74 23.00 -32.58
C ARG A 1117 34.93 24.19 -33.12
N VAL A 1118 33.73 24.43 -32.58
CA VAL A 1118 32.94 25.65 -32.87
C VAL A 1118 33.58 26.87 -32.20
N ASP A 1119 34.23 26.67 -31.05
CA ASP A 1119 34.94 27.72 -30.34
C ASP A 1119 36.18 28.22 -31.11
N ASP A 1120 36.86 27.32 -31.83
CA ASP A 1120 38.04 27.61 -32.66
C ASP A 1120 37.74 28.55 -33.87
N ILE A 1121 36.48 28.90 -34.13
CA ILE A 1121 36.10 29.87 -35.16
C ILE A 1121 36.33 31.29 -34.63
N GLY A 1122 37.42 31.94 -35.05
CA GLY A 1122 37.66 33.36 -34.82
C GLY A 1122 36.63 34.29 -35.52
N GLU A 1123 36.70 35.60 -35.26
CA GLU A 1123 35.72 36.61 -35.75
C GLU A 1123 35.58 36.75 -37.29
N ASP A 1124 36.43 36.08 -38.08
CA ASP A 1124 36.39 36.14 -39.55
C ASP A 1124 35.38 35.14 -40.13
N TYR A 1125 34.28 35.66 -40.69
CA TYR A 1125 33.22 34.89 -41.36
C TYR A 1125 33.74 34.21 -42.65
N GLU A 1126 34.39 33.06 -42.50
CA GLU A 1126 34.62 32.12 -43.58
C GLU A 1126 33.51 31.07 -43.59
N GLU A 1127 32.53 31.26 -44.48
CA GLU A 1127 31.33 30.43 -44.61
C GLU A 1127 31.65 28.92 -44.59
N GLN A 1128 32.70 28.47 -45.28
CA GLN A 1128 33.11 27.06 -45.32
C GLN A 1128 33.71 26.53 -44.00
N LYS A 1129 34.42 27.36 -43.22
CA LYS A 1129 34.96 26.96 -41.91
C LYS A 1129 33.83 26.83 -40.88
N ILE A 1130 32.90 27.77 -40.89
CA ILE A 1130 31.69 27.78 -40.04
C ILE A 1130 30.84 26.54 -40.33
N ILE A 1131 30.58 26.26 -41.61
CA ILE A 1131 29.83 25.09 -42.06
C ILE A 1131 30.50 23.80 -41.59
N ASN A 1132 31.82 23.66 -41.78
CA ASN A 1132 32.53 22.44 -41.41
C ASN A 1132 32.54 22.22 -39.89
N ALA A 1133 32.81 23.25 -39.09
CA ALA A 1133 32.82 23.10 -37.63
C ALA A 1133 31.44 22.71 -37.09
N ILE A 1134 30.37 23.32 -37.61
CA ILE A 1134 29.01 23.05 -37.16
C ILE A 1134 28.51 21.70 -37.70
N LEU A 1135 28.96 21.25 -38.87
CA LEU A 1135 28.75 19.89 -39.35
C LEU A 1135 29.39 18.85 -38.41
N TRP A 1136 30.64 19.04 -38.01
CA TRP A 1136 31.29 18.15 -37.03
C TRP A 1136 30.53 18.14 -35.72
N PHE A 1137 30.08 19.30 -35.27
CA PHE A 1137 29.30 19.44 -34.05
C PHE A 1137 27.93 18.72 -34.13
N VAL A 1138 27.12 18.96 -35.16
CA VAL A 1138 25.83 18.28 -35.34
C VAL A 1138 26.03 16.78 -35.48
N THR A 1139 27.09 16.35 -36.18
CA THR A 1139 27.46 14.93 -36.28
C THR A 1139 27.81 14.35 -34.90
N GLY A 1140 28.54 15.10 -34.07
CA GLY A 1140 28.82 14.78 -32.67
C GLY A 1140 27.55 14.61 -31.82
N VAL A 1141 26.58 15.52 -31.99
CA VAL A 1141 25.30 15.49 -31.27
C VAL A 1141 24.44 14.31 -31.70
N LEU A 1142 24.44 13.93 -32.98
CA LEU A 1142 23.68 12.78 -33.49
C LEU A 1142 24.05 11.47 -32.77
N PHE A 1143 25.27 11.34 -32.23
CA PHE A 1143 25.69 10.17 -31.46
C PHE A 1143 24.97 10.03 -30.11
N LEU A 1144 24.49 11.12 -29.49
CA LEU A 1144 23.93 11.13 -28.14
C LEU A 1144 22.41 10.95 -28.05
N ILE A 1145 21.73 10.69 -29.18
CA ILE A 1145 20.26 10.72 -29.26
C ILE A 1145 19.55 9.33 -29.37
N PRO A 1146 20.06 8.15 -28.96
CA PRO A 1146 19.37 6.92 -29.36
C PRO A 1146 17.94 6.74 -28.83
N GLY A 1147 17.07 6.28 -29.74
CA GLY A 1147 15.64 6.12 -29.51
C GLY A 1147 15.25 4.88 -28.71
N LEU A 1148 14.40 5.11 -27.71
CA LEU A 1148 13.41 4.17 -27.18
C LEU A 1148 12.06 4.90 -27.11
N GLU A 1149 11.07 4.31 -27.80
CA GLU A 1149 9.62 4.40 -27.59
C GLU A 1149 8.94 5.76 -27.44
N GLU A 1150 9.05 6.67 -28.41
CA GLU A 1150 7.94 7.59 -28.73
C GLU A 1150 8.08 8.15 -30.15
N GLY A 1151 7.01 8.06 -30.95
CA GLY A 1151 6.98 8.46 -32.37
C GLY A 1151 7.20 9.95 -32.63
N ALA A 1152 7.39 10.77 -31.60
CA ALA A 1152 7.62 12.21 -31.70
C ALA A 1152 9.09 12.58 -31.99
N GLU A 1153 10.07 11.78 -31.53
CA GLU A 1153 11.49 12.17 -31.57
C GLU A 1153 12.21 11.79 -32.88
N LEU A 1154 11.69 10.82 -33.64
CA LEU A 1154 12.15 10.52 -35.01
C LEU A 1154 12.03 11.73 -35.96
N LEU A 1155 11.11 12.66 -35.66
CA LEU A 1155 10.94 13.91 -36.40
C LEU A 1155 12.03 14.95 -36.10
N GLU A 1156 12.52 15.04 -34.85
CA GLU A 1156 13.60 15.97 -34.45
C GLU A 1156 14.96 15.53 -35.03
N LEU A 1157 15.22 14.22 -35.05
CA LEU A 1157 16.39 13.63 -35.71
C LEU A 1157 16.37 13.83 -37.22
N GLY A 1158 15.20 13.63 -37.82
CA GLY A 1158 14.96 13.88 -39.22
C GLY A 1158 15.23 15.33 -39.59
N THR A 1159 14.83 16.32 -38.77
CA THR A 1159 15.07 17.75 -39.05
C THR A 1159 16.54 18.15 -38.92
N LEU A 1160 17.27 17.64 -37.92
CA LEU A 1160 18.71 17.90 -37.74
C LEU A 1160 19.55 17.29 -38.87
N ALA A 1161 19.33 16.00 -39.19
CA ALA A 1161 20.03 15.32 -40.28
C ALA A 1161 19.64 15.89 -41.67
N ALA A 1162 18.39 16.33 -41.84
CA ALA A 1162 17.93 17.04 -43.02
C ALA A 1162 18.63 18.41 -43.16
N SER A 1163 18.75 19.18 -42.08
CA SER A 1163 19.44 20.47 -42.10
C SER A 1163 20.89 20.37 -42.58
N LEU A 1164 21.58 19.25 -42.28
CA LEU A 1164 22.94 18.98 -42.77
C LEU A 1164 23.03 18.82 -44.30
N ARG A 1165 21.99 18.26 -44.95
CA ARG A 1165 21.98 18.05 -46.41
C ARG A 1165 21.86 19.36 -47.20
N LEU A 1166 21.38 20.43 -46.59
CA LEU A 1166 21.17 21.73 -47.26
C LEU A 1166 22.46 22.42 -47.69
N ILE A 1167 23.61 22.03 -47.15
CA ILE A 1167 24.86 22.77 -47.26
C ILE A 1167 25.91 22.04 -48.15
N GLY A 1168 25.53 20.93 -48.78
CA GLY A 1168 26.32 20.25 -49.82
C GLY A 1168 26.99 18.95 -49.37
N THR A 1169 28.04 18.52 -50.09
CA THR A 1169 28.62 17.15 -50.05
C THR A 1169 29.15 16.70 -48.69
N ALA A 1170 29.41 17.63 -47.77
CA ALA A 1170 29.84 17.30 -46.42
C ALA A 1170 28.69 16.75 -45.55
N GLY A 1171 27.42 17.08 -45.88
CA GLY A 1171 26.23 16.55 -45.22
C GLY A 1171 26.01 15.04 -45.41
N ASP A 1172 26.51 14.45 -46.51
CA ASP A 1172 26.41 13.01 -46.75
C ASP A 1172 27.21 12.19 -45.73
N VAL A 1173 28.30 12.76 -45.18
CA VAL A 1173 29.10 12.12 -44.13
C VAL A 1173 28.34 12.07 -42.80
N GLY A 1174 27.66 13.16 -42.41
CA GLY A 1174 26.83 13.20 -41.19
C GLY A 1174 25.59 12.29 -41.26
N VAL A 1175 25.05 12.06 -42.47
CA VAL A 1175 23.98 11.09 -42.73
C VAL A 1175 24.47 9.64 -42.63
N GLY A 1176 25.66 9.33 -43.16
CA GLY A 1176 26.23 7.98 -43.04
C GLY A 1176 26.49 7.60 -41.57
N VAL A 1177 26.84 8.60 -40.74
CA VAL A 1177 26.95 8.46 -39.29
C VAL A 1177 25.59 8.18 -38.64
N TYR A 1178 24.53 8.89 -39.05
CA TYR A 1178 23.16 8.67 -38.57
C TYR A 1178 22.68 7.22 -38.80
N ASP A 1179 22.96 6.66 -39.99
CA ASP A 1179 22.56 5.28 -40.31
C ASP A 1179 23.28 4.24 -39.42
N VAL A 1180 24.53 4.51 -39.01
CA VAL A 1180 25.29 3.63 -38.10
C VAL A 1180 24.76 3.71 -36.67
N VAL A 1181 24.36 4.89 -36.20
CA VAL A 1181 23.83 5.08 -34.85
C VAL A 1181 22.44 4.49 -34.71
N ASN A 1182 21.58 4.60 -35.73
CA ASN A 1182 20.17 4.19 -35.66
C ASN A 1182 19.92 2.69 -35.86
N ILE A 1183 20.97 1.86 -35.77
CA ILE A 1183 20.84 0.40 -35.82
C ILE A 1183 20.18 -0.08 -34.52
N LYS A 1184 18.89 -0.46 -34.62
CA LYS A 1184 18.05 -0.83 -33.48
C LYS A 1184 18.48 -2.10 -32.76
N GLU A 1185 19.07 -3.07 -33.46
CA GLU A 1185 19.52 -4.34 -32.89
C GLU A 1185 21.04 -4.47 -33.03
N ASN A 1186 21.73 -4.73 -31.92
CA ASN A 1186 23.18 -4.96 -31.88
C ASN A 1186 24.04 -3.76 -32.36
N GLY A 1187 23.49 -2.55 -32.26
CA GLY A 1187 24.15 -1.28 -32.58
C GLY A 1187 24.41 -0.39 -31.36
N PRO A 1188 25.16 0.72 -31.53
CA PRO A 1188 25.43 1.70 -30.47
C PRO A 1188 24.16 2.24 -29.78
N ALA A 1189 23.06 2.37 -30.52
CA ALA A 1189 21.76 2.78 -29.97
C ALA A 1189 21.20 1.82 -28.93
N ALA A 1190 21.42 0.51 -29.06
CA ALA A 1190 20.95 -0.47 -28.10
C ALA A 1190 21.67 -0.32 -26.75
N VAL A 1191 22.99 -0.11 -26.76
CA VAL A 1191 23.80 0.13 -25.55
C VAL A 1191 23.30 1.38 -24.83
N LEU A 1192 23.11 2.48 -25.57
CA LEU A 1192 22.65 3.75 -25.04
C LEU A 1192 21.20 3.71 -24.55
N GLY A 1193 20.30 3.02 -25.25
CA GLY A 1193 18.92 2.83 -24.80
C GLY A 1193 18.84 2.05 -23.49
N LEU A 1194 19.68 1.03 -23.32
CA LEU A 1194 19.77 0.27 -22.07
C LEU A 1194 20.30 1.11 -20.90
N LEU A 1195 21.22 2.03 -21.16
CA LEU A 1195 21.85 2.86 -20.12
C LEU A 1195 21.13 4.19 -19.84
N LEU A 1196 20.40 4.76 -20.80
CA LEU A 1196 19.81 6.11 -20.73
C LEU A 1196 18.27 6.17 -20.78
N SER A 1197 17.57 5.05 -20.99
CA SER A 1197 16.09 5.05 -20.93
C SER A 1197 15.58 5.33 -19.51
N GLY A 1198 14.30 5.70 -19.35
CA GLY A 1198 13.70 5.90 -18.02
C GLY A 1198 13.66 4.64 -17.13
N ALA A 1199 13.96 3.46 -17.71
CA ALA A 1199 14.28 2.23 -16.99
C ALA A 1199 15.74 2.18 -16.45
N GLY A 1200 16.57 3.14 -16.87
CA GLY A 1200 17.98 3.38 -16.53
C GLY A 1200 18.21 4.33 -15.35
N ALA A 1201 17.16 4.71 -14.62
CA ALA A 1201 17.30 4.78 -13.17
C ALA A 1201 17.46 3.34 -12.70
N LEU A 1202 18.67 2.78 -12.83
CA LEU A 1202 18.99 1.44 -12.40
C LEU A 1202 18.71 1.39 -10.90
N SER A 1203 17.52 0.94 -10.51
CA SER A 1203 17.31 0.44 -9.15
C SER A 1203 18.40 -0.60 -8.90
N MET A 1204 18.96 -0.66 -7.70
CA MET A 1204 20.16 -1.44 -7.40
C MET A 1204 20.03 -2.93 -7.80
N LEU A 1205 18.82 -3.48 -7.73
CA LEU A 1205 18.46 -4.83 -8.21
C LEU A 1205 18.72 -5.08 -9.70
N LYS A 1206 18.60 -4.04 -10.54
CA LYS A 1206 18.63 -4.13 -12.00
C LYS A 1206 19.95 -3.64 -12.59
N ALA A 1207 20.83 -3.00 -11.79
CA ALA A 1207 22.13 -2.52 -12.25
C ALA A 1207 23.00 -3.62 -12.87
N PRO A 1208 23.19 -4.80 -12.23
CA PRO A 1208 23.96 -5.89 -12.82
C PRO A 1208 23.39 -6.38 -14.16
N GLU A 1209 22.06 -6.56 -14.24
CA GLU A 1209 21.41 -7.02 -15.47
C GLU A 1209 21.48 -5.96 -16.58
N GLY A 1210 21.31 -4.69 -16.23
CA GLY A 1210 21.42 -3.55 -17.14
C GLY A 1210 22.80 -3.45 -17.77
N PHE A 1211 23.86 -3.49 -16.96
CA PHE A 1211 25.24 -3.49 -17.44
C PHE A 1211 25.57 -4.75 -18.26
N ALA A 1212 25.11 -5.93 -17.84
CA ALA A 1212 25.31 -7.17 -18.60
C ALA A 1212 24.63 -7.13 -19.98
N ASN A 1213 23.41 -6.59 -20.06
CA ASN A 1213 22.71 -6.37 -21.33
C ASN A 1213 23.45 -5.35 -22.21
N ALA A 1214 23.91 -4.24 -21.63
CA ALA A 1214 24.68 -3.22 -22.35
C ALA A 1214 26.02 -3.76 -22.86
N ALA A 1215 26.73 -4.56 -22.06
CA ALA A 1215 27.96 -5.24 -22.44
C ALA A 1215 27.75 -6.21 -23.61
N ARG A 1216 26.69 -7.04 -23.56
CA ARG A 1216 26.32 -7.92 -24.68
C ARG A 1216 26.07 -7.13 -25.96
N ALA A 1217 25.27 -6.07 -25.88
CA ALA A 1217 25.00 -5.20 -27.03
C ALA A 1217 26.28 -4.57 -27.57
N ARG A 1218 27.18 -4.13 -26.68
CA ARG A 1218 28.48 -3.55 -27.05
C ARG A 1218 29.39 -4.55 -27.76
N ARG A 1219 29.52 -5.76 -27.23
CA ARG A 1219 30.36 -6.82 -27.83
C ARG A 1219 29.87 -7.23 -29.22
N ALA A 1220 28.60 -6.99 -29.55
CA ALA A 1220 28.02 -7.27 -30.86
C ALA A 1220 28.30 -6.17 -31.91
N ILE A 1221 28.82 -4.99 -31.53
CA ILE A 1221 29.13 -3.90 -32.48
C ILE A 1221 30.40 -4.25 -33.25
N SER A 1222 30.32 -4.26 -34.59
CA SER A 1222 31.48 -4.55 -35.45
C SER A 1222 32.53 -3.43 -35.41
N ALA A 1223 33.80 -3.79 -35.66
CA ALA A 1223 34.90 -2.82 -35.75
C ALA A 1223 34.65 -1.72 -36.80
N THR A 1224 33.97 -2.04 -37.91
CA THR A 1224 33.60 -1.06 -38.93
C THR A 1224 32.56 -0.06 -38.43
N HIS A 1225 31.65 -0.48 -37.55
CA HIS A 1225 30.69 0.42 -36.94
C HIS A 1225 31.34 1.28 -35.84
N ILE A 1226 32.26 0.73 -35.04
CA ILE A 1226 33.05 1.51 -34.07
C ILE A 1226 33.88 2.58 -34.78
N ASP A 1227 34.53 2.23 -35.90
CA ASP A 1227 35.32 3.17 -36.70
C ASP A 1227 34.47 4.33 -37.24
N ALA A 1228 33.19 4.08 -37.53
CA ALA A 1228 32.25 5.09 -37.98
C ALA A 1228 31.73 6.01 -36.85
N LEU A 1229 31.96 5.68 -35.57
CA LEU A 1229 31.60 6.54 -34.42
C LEU A 1229 32.60 7.68 -34.16
N GLY A 1230 33.71 7.71 -34.89
CA GLY A 1230 34.72 8.77 -34.80
C GLY A 1230 36.02 8.34 -34.12
N THR A 1231 37.04 9.19 -34.27
CA THR A 1231 38.41 8.92 -33.82
C THR A 1231 38.55 8.80 -32.31
N GLU A 1232 37.79 9.60 -31.57
CA GLU A 1232 37.78 9.66 -30.10
C GLU A 1232 37.17 8.38 -29.51
N VAL A 1233 36.06 7.90 -30.07
CA VAL A 1233 35.42 6.63 -29.65
C VAL A 1233 36.33 5.45 -29.96
N LYS A 1234 36.87 5.39 -31.19
CA LYS A 1234 37.85 4.37 -31.59
C LYS A 1234 39.08 4.37 -30.69
N GLY A 1235 39.62 5.54 -30.38
CA GLY A 1235 40.79 5.72 -29.53
C GLY A 1235 40.54 5.22 -28.11
N GLY A 1236 39.48 5.71 -27.47
CA GLY A 1236 39.12 5.31 -26.10
C GLY A 1236 38.81 3.83 -25.97
N MET A 1237 38.07 3.25 -26.93
CA MET A 1237 37.82 1.80 -26.96
C MET A 1237 39.11 1.00 -27.15
N GLY A 1238 40.02 1.46 -28.00
CA GLY A 1238 41.34 0.86 -28.18
C GLY A 1238 42.19 0.91 -26.90
N GLN A 1239 42.07 1.99 -26.11
CA GLN A 1239 42.73 2.11 -24.81
C GLN A 1239 42.16 1.10 -23.80
N VAL A 1240 40.84 0.96 -23.70
CA VAL A 1240 40.19 -0.04 -22.82
C VAL A 1240 40.65 -1.46 -23.19
N GLU A 1241 40.59 -1.83 -24.47
CA GLU A 1241 41.06 -3.15 -24.93
C GLU A 1241 42.54 -3.38 -24.61
N LYS A 1242 43.37 -2.35 -24.77
CA LYS A 1242 44.80 -2.43 -24.47
C LYS A 1242 45.05 -2.65 -22.98
N MET A 1243 44.27 -2.02 -22.10
CA MET A 1243 44.39 -2.19 -20.65
C MET A 1243 43.90 -3.56 -20.20
N ILE A 1244 42.77 -4.04 -20.73
CA ILE A 1244 42.28 -5.40 -20.46
C ILE A 1244 43.31 -6.45 -20.93
N LYS A 1245 43.92 -6.27 -22.10
CA LYS A 1245 44.97 -7.18 -22.63
C LYS A 1245 46.31 -7.10 -21.88
N ARG A 1246 46.53 -6.13 -20.98
CA ARG A 1246 47.74 -6.10 -20.14
C ARG A 1246 47.66 -7.07 -18.95
N CYS A 1247 46.45 -7.53 -18.62
CA CYS A 1247 46.17 -8.45 -17.52
C CYS A 1247 46.13 -9.94 -17.95
N TYR A 1248 46.34 -10.22 -19.24
CA TYR A 1248 46.45 -11.56 -19.83
C TYR A 1248 47.80 -11.72 -20.54
#